data_AF-A0A832MEH3-F1
#
_entry.id   AF-A0A832MEH3-F1
#
_cell.length_a   1.000
_cell.length_b   1.000
_cell.length_c   1.000
_cell.angle_alpha   90.00
_cell.angle_beta   90.00
_cell.angle_gamma   90.00
#
_symmetry.space_group_name_H-M   'P 1'
#
loop_
_entity.id
_entity.type
_entity.pdbx_description
1 polymer ?
#
loop_
_entity_poly.entity_id
_entity_poly.type
_entity_poly.pdbx_seq_one_letter_code
_entity_poly.pdbx_strand_id
1 'polypeptide(L)'
;MNLFNSKQLFLLAGLSLGISCHNVSAASQLRANSLRCEYNFNPTAVGVPQPRLSWALEAPPTERGVRQTAFQILVASSEELLRQDKGDLWDSGKIATDESVNLQYRGKLLASAQTCFWKVRVWDQKNQASDWSAPARWTMGLLKAGDWNAKWLGYESKQQTDSTTAKLQELLQLKGSKWIWTAGAKAGNQPSGSAYFRKVVQIPAGSKIKQATFLLTADDGFTLYVNGHNAGHGNSWKTLSSIDLTGRLVPGANVLGIKVSNGGNQPSPAGLIGKLAIILDNGDPQVIPIDTTWLSVRSADERWLSADFNANSWQPASEIANFGDQPWGEIKASISNILPATYLRKTFTVGKPVKRAMIYASALGVYELHLNGQTPDRDVLSPGWTDYRKRVHYFGYDVTSQIRQGQNAIGAILGDGWYAGYLAFTGKRHYYGENPRFIAHIRLEYQDGTSEIIGTDSSWKAAYGPIREGDLLMGCVYDARLEMPGWDTPDFNDSAWEKAIVDESVNANLEPHPGQPIRRIEEITAKKLTEPKPGVYVFDLGQNMVGWVRLKARGQAGQKVVVRHAEMLNPDGTIYTTNLRAARATDTYFLAGGEKRAYEPYFTFHGFQYVEVTGLDYKPELSDVTGIVVHSDLQRVSSFECSEPLVNKLVQNTVWGQKGNFLDVPTDCPQRDERAGWTGDAQVFMKTACLNLDAPAFFTKWLVDLCQDSQRNDGAFGDVAPHINIVSYGNTGWSDAGPVCNWQMWRMYGDTNVLIQHYPALVRHSEFLAKTSKNYVRGTGAYGDWLRLAGPQHSDAIGTAYYYYTTRLMVDIANAIGKTEDAARWQKLASEIKNTFIQKFIKEDGRILDSKNETGQTFYALAFGLDLVPQEMKAKVAEQFVETVKKQDWHLATGFLGTPFVLFALEKAGHPELAYRMVLNKTYPSWLQQVIWGSTTMWERWDGWRPDKGFQDPGMNSFNHYWLGCVGEWLFTTAAGIDTDQPGFKSIKIRPVPDPAKGLTWVKAYYNSIRGKIASGWKIENDRFELDIEIPANTSATVFLPSKDVKSVKESGKPLNSAPGIKFIRQEDGHTILSVGSGKYHFESIL
;
A
#
# COMPACT_ATOMS: atom_id res chain seq x y z
N MET A 1 28.04 -47.98 56.26
CA MET A 1 27.32 -47.77 57.54
C MET A 1 25.98 -47.14 57.16
N ASN A 2 24.89 -47.92 57.13
CA ASN A 2 24.04 -48.32 58.27
C ASN A 2 23.19 -47.13 58.74
N LEU A 3 21.89 -47.22 59.00
CA LEU A 3 20.84 -48.24 58.87
C LEU A 3 19.61 -47.63 59.61
N PHE A 4 18.52 -48.39 59.64
CA PHE A 4 17.49 -48.49 60.69
C PHE A 4 16.26 -47.56 60.54
N ASN A 5 15.08 -48.11 60.19
CA ASN A 5 14.12 -48.98 60.94
C ASN A 5 13.08 -48.12 61.69
N SER A 6 11.84 -48.55 61.99
CA SER A 6 11.10 -49.81 61.78
C SER A 6 9.63 -49.64 62.19
N LYS A 7 8.74 -50.36 61.49
CA LYS A 7 7.58 -51.20 61.91
C LYS A 7 6.60 -50.77 63.04
N GLN A 8 5.29 -50.94 62.75
CA GLN A 8 4.36 -52.01 63.26
C GLN A 8 2.91 -51.75 62.73
N LEU A 9 1.89 -52.57 63.08
CA LEU A 9 1.23 -53.69 62.37
C LEU A 9 -0.25 -53.75 62.83
N PHE A 10 -1.26 -54.22 62.04
CA PHE A 10 -2.45 -55.01 62.48
C PHE A 10 -3.40 -55.44 61.30
N LEU A 11 -4.12 -56.56 61.52
CA LEU A 11 -5.05 -57.39 60.69
C LEU A 11 -6.34 -56.66 60.17
N LEU A 12 -7.30 -57.14 59.33
CA LEU A 12 -7.84 -58.46 58.88
C LEU A 12 -8.72 -58.26 57.59
N ALA A 13 -9.27 -59.35 57.05
CA ALA A 13 -9.70 -59.59 55.66
C ALA A 13 -11.01 -58.97 55.08
N GLY A 14 -11.03 -58.86 53.73
CA GLY A 14 -12.20 -59.12 52.88
C GLY A 14 -12.74 -57.96 52.03
N LEU A 15 -12.38 -57.87 50.72
CA LEU A 15 -13.27 -57.62 49.58
C LEU A 15 -12.49 -57.60 48.25
N SER A 16 -13.07 -58.21 47.23
CA SER A 16 -12.65 -58.17 45.82
C SER A 16 -12.49 -56.74 45.28
N LEU A 17 -11.29 -56.37 44.81
CA LEU A 17 -11.09 -55.21 43.94
C LEU A 17 -10.69 -55.67 42.54
N GLY A 18 -11.58 -55.40 41.58
CA GLY A 18 -11.23 -55.38 40.18
C GLY A 18 -10.14 -54.33 39.94
N ILE A 19 -9.01 -54.78 39.42
CA ILE A 19 -7.96 -53.90 38.91
C ILE A 19 -8.51 -53.28 37.62
N SER A 20 -9.14 -52.10 37.75
CA SER A 20 -9.39 -51.23 36.62
C SER A 20 -8.05 -50.70 36.15
N CYS A 21 -7.53 -51.29 35.07
CA CYS A 21 -6.45 -50.68 34.29
C CYS A 21 -6.95 -49.31 33.82
N HIS A 22 -6.58 -48.26 34.54
CA HIS A 22 -6.73 -46.90 34.06
C HIS A 22 -5.74 -46.75 32.90
N ASN A 23 -6.24 -46.95 31.68
CA ASN A 23 -5.56 -46.47 30.49
C ASN A 23 -5.34 -44.97 30.67
N VAL A 24 -4.12 -44.57 31.01
CA VAL A 24 -3.67 -43.19 30.84
C VAL A 24 -3.69 -42.97 29.33
N SER A 25 -4.81 -42.43 28.82
CA SER A 25 -4.89 -41.98 27.43
C SER A 25 -3.80 -40.95 27.23
N ALA A 26 -2.83 -41.26 26.37
CA ALA A 26 -1.84 -40.27 25.96
C ALA A 26 -2.55 -39.01 25.44
N ALA A 27 -2.04 -37.83 25.81
CA ALA A 27 -2.51 -36.57 25.25
C ALA A 27 -2.14 -36.52 23.75
N SER A 28 -2.99 -35.89 22.95
CA SER A 28 -2.67 -35.68 21.53
C SER A 28 -1.42 -34.82 21.41
N GLN A 29 -0.53 -35.18 20.50
CA GLN A 29 0.63 -34.35 20.17
C GLN A 29 0.29 -33.20 19.20
N LEU A 30 -0.95 -33.12 18.71
CA LEU A 30 -1.47 -31.97 17.99
C LEU A 30 -1.51 -30.75 18.91
N ARG A 31 -1.01 -29.60 18.46
CA ARG A 31 -0.98 -28.37 19.26
C ARG A 31 -1.55 -27.19 18.49
N ALA A 32 -2.38 -26.40 19.16
CA ALA A 32 -2.79 -25.10 18.65
C ALA A 32 -1.69 -24.07 18.92
N ASN A 33 -1.29 -23.36 17.87
CA ASN A 33 -0.30 -22.30 17.93
C ASN A 33 -0.76 -21.09 17.10
N SER A 34 0.06 -20.04 17.05
CA SER A 34 -0.19 -18.86 16.23
C SER A 34 -1.59 -18.26 16.46
N LEU A 35 -2.00 -18.15 17.73
CA LEU A 35 -3.30 -17.62 18.12
C LEU A 35 -3.44 -16.16 17.66
N ARG A 36 -4.50 -15.87 16.92
CA ARG A 36 -4.81 -14.55 16.37
C ARG A 36 -6.22 -14.11 16.76
N CYS A 37 -6.36 -12.82 17.06
CA CYS A 37 -7.63 -12.14 17.25
C CYS A 37 -7.74 -11.07 16.16
N GLU A 38 -8.79 -11.11 15.33
CA GLU A 38 -8.94 -10.19 14.18
C GLU A 38 -7.67 -10.13 13.30
N TYR A 39 -7.13 -11.31 12.94
CA TYR A 39 -5.86 -11.54 12.23
C TYR A 39 -4.56 -11.13 12.94
N ASN A 40 -4.65 -10.42 14.05
CA ASN A 40 -3.50 -9.84 14.73
C ASN A 40 -3.06 -10.68 15.94
N PHE A 41 -1.77 -10.64 16.25
CA PHE A 41 -1.23 -11.20 17.48
C PHE A 41 -1.39 -10.20 18.61
N ASN A 42 -2.07 -10.60 19.69
CA ASN A 42 -2.26 -9.79 20.90
C ASN A 42 -2.68 -8.32 20.67
N PRO A 43 -3.70 -8.03 19.82
CA PRO A 43 -4.07 -6.65 19.49
C PRO A 43 -4.55 -5.88 20.71
N THR A 44 -4.18 -4.59 20.77
CA THR A 44 -4.38 -3.69 21.91
C THR A 44 -5.60 -2.76 21.77
N ALA A 45 -6.23 -2.72 20.60
CA ALA A 45 -7.46 -1.99 20.34
C ALA A 45 -8.33 -2.74 19.32
N VAL A 46 -9.18 -3.65 19.80
CA VAL A 46 -10.16 -4.36 18.96
C VAL A 46 -11.50 -3.63 19.00
N GLY A 47 -12.01 -3.25 17.83
CA GLY A 47 -13.31 -2.55 17.70
C GLY A 47 -14.52 -3.44 17.47
N VAL A 48 -14.30 -4.69 17.05
CA VAL A 48 -15.37 -5.65 16.77
C VAL A 48 -15.86 -6.27 18.08
N PRO A 49 -17.12 -6.07 18.52
CA PRO A 49 -17.60 -6.54 19.83
C PRO A 49 -17.60 -8.07 19.99
N GLN A 50 -17.71 -8.78 18.87
CA GLN A 50 -17.62 -10.24 18.78
C GLN A 50 -16.41 -10.60 17.91
N PRO A 51 -15.18 -10.48 18.44
CA PRO A 51 -13.98 -10.65 17.64
C PRO A 51 -13.81 -12.10 17.17
N ARG A 52 -13.13 -12.25 16.05
CA ARG A 52 -12.78 -13.51 15.42
C ARG A 52 -11.47 -14.04 15.97
N LEU A 53 -11.47 -15.32 16.31
CA LEU A 53 -10.34 -16.06 16.84
C LEU A 53 -9.90 -17.12 15.84
N SER A 54 -8.60 -17.19 15.58
CA SER A 54 -7.98 -18.16 14.67
C SER A 54 -6.76 -18.79 15.33
N TRP A 55 -6.48 -20.05 15.00
CA TRP A 55 -5.25 -20.74 15.39
C TRP A 55 -4.77 -21.64 14.26
N ALA A 56 -3.45 -21.72 14.09
CA ALA A 56 -2.84 -22.73 13.27
C ALA A 56 -2.59 -23.99 14.11
N LEU A 57 -2.38 -25.12 13.42
CA LEU A 57 -2.18 -26.40 14.07
C LEU A 57 -0.83 -26.99 13.68
N GLU A 58 -0.10 -27.42 14.70
CA GLU A 58 1.18 -28.11 14.56
C GLU A 58 1.01 -29.57 14.96
N ALA A 59 1.39 -30.47 14.06
CA ALA A 59 1.36 -31.90 14.27
C ALA A 59 2.80 -32.45 14.30
N PRO A 60 3.03 -33.64 14.90
CA PRO A 60 4.31 -34.30 14.84
C PRO A 60 4.78 -34.48 13.38
N PRO A 61 6.05 -34.19 13.04
CA PRO A 61 6.55 -34.26 11.66
C PRO A 61 6.41 -35.65 11.00
N THR A 62 6.30 -36.71 11.80
CA THR A 62 6.20 -38.09 11.34
C THR A 62 4.75 -38.56 11.13
N GLU A 63 3.76 -37.81 11.61
CA GLU A 63 2.35 -38.16 11.44
C GLU A 63 1.75 -37.50 10.18
N ARG A 64 0.84 -38.22 9.52
CA ARG A 64 0.12 -37.77 8.32
C ARG A 64 -1.38 -37.78 8.56
N GLY A 65 -2.11 -36.91 7.87
CA GLY A 65 -3.57 -36.84 7.94
C GLY A 65 -4.11 -36.45 9.32
N VAL A 66 -3.28 -35.79 10.13
CA VAL A 66 -3.67 -35.24 11.44
C VAL A 66 -4.67 -34.11 11.22
N ARG A 67 -5.82 -34.20 11.90
CA ARG A 67 -6.92 -33.24 11.79
C ARG A 67 -7.53 -32.95 13.15
N GLN A 68 -8.12 -31.76 13.27
CA GLN A 68 -8.97 -31.40 14.40
C GLN A 68 -10.37 -32.01 14.19
N THR A 69 -10.99 -32.50 15.27
CA THR A 69 -12.39 -32.93 15.30
C THR A 69 -13.25 -32.10 16.24
N ALA A 70 -12.63 -31.44 17.22
CA ALA A 70 -13.27 -30.52 18.13
C ALA A 70 -12.27 -29.50 18.68
N PHE A 71 -12.77 -28.42 19.26
CA PHE A 71 -11.98 -27.48 20.04
C PHE A 71 -12.72 -27.07 21.32
N GLN A 72 -11.99 -26.44 22.25
CA GLN A 72 -12.55 -25.69 23.35
C GLN A 72 -11.71 -24.42 23.54
N ILE A 73 -12.38 -23.28 23.65
CA ILE A 73 -11.79 -21.98 23.95
C ILE A 73 -12.19 -21.58 25.36
N LEU A 74 -11.20 -21.11 26.13
CA LEU A 74 -11.44 -20.36 27.35
C LEU A 74 -11.04 -18.91 27.13
N VAL A 75 -11.89 -17.99 27.57
CA VAL A 75 -11.63 -16.55 27.64
C VAL A 75 -11.90 -16.08 29.06
N ALA A 76 -10.91 -15.42 29.64
CA ALA A 76 -10.96 -14.92 31.00
C ALA A 76 -10.63 -13.42 31.08
N SER A 77 -11.17 -12.75 32.10
CA SER A 77 -10.90 -11.34 32.41
C SER A 77 -9.52 -11.11 33.04
N SER A 78 -8.83 -12.19 33.44
CA SER A 78 -7.46 -12.13 33.96
C SER A 78 -6.66 -13.37 33.59
N GLU A 79 -5.35 -13.22 33.51
CA GLU A 79 -4.44 -14.34 33.27
C GLU A 79 -4.49 -15.39 34.39
N GLU A 80 -4.70 -14.96 35.64
CA GLU A 80 -4.81 -15.85 36.80
C GLU A 80 -6.01 -16.80 36.69
N LEU A 81 -7.19 -16.28 36.33
CA LEU A 81 -8.36 -17.12 36.07
C LEU A 81 -8.11 -18.11 34.93
N LEU A 82 -7.46 -17.65 33.85
CA LEU A 82 -7.14 -18.51 32.72
C LEU A 82 -6.14 -19.63 33.08
N ARG A 83 -5.15 -19.36 33.95
CA ARG A 83 -4.22 -20.38 34.48
C ARG A 83 -4.93 -21.43 35.33
N GLN A 84 -6.03 -21.06 35.98
CA GLN A 84 -6.90 -21.97 36.73
C GLN A 84 -7.95 -22.67 35.85
N ASP A 85 -7.83 -22.60 34.52
CA ASP A 85 -8.79 -23.15 33.55
C ASP A 85 -10.23 -22.59 33.71
N LYS A 86 -10.37 -21.34 34.19
CA LYS A 86 -11.66 -20.66 34.36
C LYS A 86 -11.86 -19.58 33.29
N GLY A 87 -12.77 -19.84 32.35
CA GLY A 87 -13.21 -18.86 31.35
C GLY A 87 -14.42 -18.05 31.82
N ASP A 88 -14.22 -17.07 32.69
CA ASP A 88 -15.32 -16.27 33.26
C ASP A 88 -16.02 -15.37 32.23
N LEU A 89 -15.37 -15.06 31.10
CA LEU A 89 -15.96 -14.34 29.97
C LEU A 89 -16.57 -15.31 28.96
N TRP A 90 -15.86 -16.41 28.67
CA TRP A 90 -16.35 -17.46 27.80
C TRP A 90 -15.69 -18.80 28.10
N ASP A 91 -16.48 -19.85 28.19
CA ASP A 91 -16.05 -21.22 27.97
C ASP A 91 -16.93 -21.77 26.85
N SER A 92 -16.33 -22.13 25.72
CA SER A 92 -17.09 -22.67 24.59
C SER A 92 -17.63 -24.07 24.85
N GLY A 93 -17.11 -24.76 25.88
CA GLY A 93 -17.19 -26.21 25.98
C GLY A 93 -16.49 -26.89 24.80
N LYS A 94 -16.56 -28.22 24.74
CA LYS A 94 -16.08 -28.98 23.58
C LYS A 94 -17.07 -28.82 22.42
N ILE A 95 -16.66 -28.13 21.36
CA ILE A 95 -17.45 -27.95 20.14
C ILE A 95 -16.91 -28.88 19.05
N ALA A 96 -17.76 -29.78 18.56
CA ALA A 96 -17.41 -30.73 17.49
C ALA A 96 -17.41 -30.04 16.12
N THR A 97 -16.21 -29.63 15.67
CA THR A 97 -15.96 -29.06 14.34
C THR A 97 -14.48 -29.09 14.00
N ASP A 98 -14.17 -29.10 12.71
CA ASP A 98 -12.82 -28.95 12.18
C ASP A 98 -12.44 -27.47 11.93
N GLU A 99 -13.34 -26.52 12.16
CA GLU A 99 -13.01 -25.10 11.96
C GLU A 99 -12.01 -24.58 13.00
N SER A 100 -11.05 -23.79 12.52
CA SER A 100 -9.93 -23.24 13.29
C SER A 100 -9.59 -21.79 12.90
N VAL A 101 -10.34 -21.21 11.97
CA VAL A 101 -10.09 -19.89 11.39
C VAL A 101 -11.38 -19.08 11.47
N ASN A 102 -11.25 -17.82 11.87
CA ASN A 102 -12.30 -16.81 11.93
C ASN A 102 -13.50 -17.18 12.82
N LEU A 103 -13.26 -17.90 13.92
CA LEU A 103 -14.32 -18.26 14.86
C LEU A 103 -14.75 -17.06 15.69
N GLN A 104 -16.00 -16.69 15.57
CA GLN A 104 -16.55 -15.57 16.31
C GLN A 104 -16.66 -15.88 17.81
N TYR A 105 -16.20 -14.95 18.64
CA TYR A 105 -16.41 -14.95 20.08
C TYR A 105 -17.92 -14.93 20.41
N ARG A 106 -18.36 -15.86 21.27
CA ARG A 106 -19.78 -16.03 21.69
C ARG A 106 -19.99 -15.96 23.20
N GLY A 107 -19.04 -15.35 23.91
CA GLY A 107 -19.12 -15.19 25.36
C GLY A 107 -19.95 -13.97 25.79
N LYS A 108 -19.70 -13.54 27.03
CA LYS A 108 -20.30 -12.33 27.61
C LYS A 108 -19.94 -11.09 26.80
N LEU A 109 -20.83 -10.08 26.82
CA LEU A 109 -20.56 -8.78 26.21
C LEU A 109 -19.25 -8.18 26.76
N LEU A 110 -18.37 -7.75 25.86
CA LEU A 110 -17.08 -7.15 26.19
C LEU A 110 -17.23 -5.63 26.35
N ALA A 111 -16.57 -5.09 27.38
CA ALA A 111 -16.57 -3.67 27.68
C ALA A 111 -15.37 -2.95 27.04
N SER A 112 -15.49 -1.63 26.88
CA SER A 112 -14.41 -0.78 26.39
C SER A 112 -13.17 -0.88 27.27
N ALA A 113 -12.00 -0.94 26.62
CA ALA A 113 -10.69 -1.15 27.24
C ALA A 113 -10.51 -2.47 28.01
N GLN A 114 -11.47 -3.41 27.95
CA GLN A 114 -11.36 -4.70 28.64
C GLN A 114 -10.28 -5.57 27.96
N THR A 115 -9.31 -6.04 28.75
CA THR A 115 -8.40 -7.10 28.30
C THR A 115 -9.04 -8.46 28.51
N CYS A 116 -8.94 -9.29 27.48
CA CYS A 116 -9.38 -10.67 27.48
C CYS A 116 -8.15 -11.55 27.28
N PHE A 117 -7.95 -12.52 28.15
CA PHE A 117 -6.93 -13.55 28.01
C PHE A 117 -7.61 -14.82 27.51
N TRP A 118 -7.01 -15.52 26.56
CA TRP A 118 -7.61 -16.71 26.00
C TRP A 118 -6.60 -17.79 25.67
N LYS A 119 -7.09 -19.02 25.62
CA LYS A 119 -6.34 -20.19 25.16
C LYS A 119 -7.30 -21.18 24.54
N VAL A 120 -6.77 -22.05 23.69
CA VAL A 120 -7.54 -23.07 22.98
C VAL A 120 -6.88 -24.43 23.16
N ARG A 121 -7.70 -25.47 23.31
CA ARG A 121 -7.27 -26.87 23.16
C ARG A 121 -8.11 -27.54 22.09
N VAL A 122 -7.56 -28.57 21.47
CA VAL A 122 -8.17 -29.24 20.32
C VAL A 122 -8.22 -30.75 20.54
N TRP A 123 -9.10 -31.44 19.81
CA TRP A 123 -9.15 -32.89 19.79
C TRP A 123 -8.76 -33.39 18.41
N ASP A 124 -7.97 -34.45 18.36
CA ASP A 124 -7.58 -35.08 17.10
C ASP A 124 -8.62 -36.11 16.61
N GLN A 125 -8.31 -36.81 15.52
CA GLN A 125 -9.13 -37.89 14.97
C GLN A 125 -9.26 -39.13 15.86
N LYS A 126 -8.42 -39.28 16.89
CA LYS A 126 -8.50 -40.34 17.92
C LYS A 126 -9.32 -39.88 19.12
N ASN A 127 -9.95 -38.70 19.05
CA ASN A 127 -10.70 -38.08 20.12
C ASN A 127 -9.83 -37.82 21.38
N GLN A 128 -8.50 -37.66 21.19
CA GLN A 128 -7.57 -37.29 22.25
C GLN A 128 -7.44 -35.77 22.30
N ALA A 129 -7.54 -35.19 23.50
CA ALA A 129 -7.33 -33.76 23.69
C ALA A 129 -5.85 -33.42 23.60
N SER A 130 -5.52 -32.27 23.03
CA SER A 130 -4.22 -31.62 23.15
C SER A 130 -4.04 -31.00 24.53
N ASP A 131 -2.81 -30.65 24.86
CA ASP A 131 -2.55 -29.61 25.85
C ASP A 131 -3.23 -28.29 25.45
N TRP A 132 -3.48 -27.41 26.41
CA TRP A 132 -3.87 -26.03 26.11
C TRP A 132 -2.74 -25.32 25.35
N SER A 133 -3.11 -24.45 24.42
CA SER A 133 -2.18 -23.49 23.82
C SER A 133 -1.53 -22.61 24.89
N ALA A 134 -0.41 -21.98 24.55
CA ALA A 134 0.05 -20.82 25.30
C ALA A 134 -1.07 -19.76 25.37
N PRO A 135 -1.27 -19.09 26.53
CA PRO A 135 -2.19 -17.98 26.63
C PRO A 135 -1.86 -16.87 25.63
N ALA A 136 -2.88 -16.39 24.92
CA ALA A 136 -2.85 -15.17 24.14
C ALA A 136 -3.80 -14.13 24.78
N ARG A 137 -3.79 -12.90 24.29
CA ARG A 137 -4.67 -11.83 24.78
C ARG A 137 -5.23 -11.00 23.65
N TRP A 138 -6.24 -10.19 23.93
CA TRP A 138 -6.55 -8.98 23.18
C TRP A 138 -7.13 -7.95 24.13
N THR A 139 -7.07 -6.68 23.75
CA THR A 139 -7.70 -5.59 24.48
C THR A 139 -8.72 -4.91 23.58
N MET A 140 -9.95 -4.75 24.07
CA MET A 140 -10.97 -3.98 23.36
C MET A 140 -10.53 -2.52 23.26
N GLY A 141 -10.89 -1.86 22.17
CA GLY A 141 -10.80 -0.40 22.07
C GLY A 141 -11.83 0.29 22.97
N LEU A 142 -11.96 1.59 22.80
CA LEU A 142 -13.12 2.38 23.18
C LEU A 142 -14.23 2.18 22.15
N LEU A 143 -15.29 1.45 22.52
CA LEU A 143 -16.30 0.92 21.61
C LEU A 143 -17.40 1.94 21.26
N LYS A 144 -17.54 3.01 22.03
CA LYS A 144 -18.54 4.06 21.83
C LYS A 144 -17.90 5.44 21.95
N ALA A 145 -18.45 6.41 21.23
CA ALA A 145 -18.00 7.81 21.32
C ALA A 145 -18.00 8.33 22.77
N GLY A 146 -19.02 7.98 23.56
CA GLY A 146 -19.13 8.37 24.98
C GLY A 146 -18.10 7.73 25.92
N ASP A 147 -17.33 6.73 25.47
CA ASP A 147 -16.24 6.14 26.25
C ASP A 147 -14.96 7.00 26.19
N TRP A 148 -14.90 7.98 25.29
CA TRP A 148 -13.83 8.96 25.25
C TRP A 148 -14.02 10.03 26.32
N ASN A 149 -13.09 10.09 27.28
CA ASN A 149 -12.98 11.20 28.21
C ASN A 149 -11.72 12.01 27.90
N ALA A 150 -11.74 12.62 26.71
CA ALA A 150 -10.67 13.41 26.13
C ALA A 150 -11.28 14.39 25.13
N LYS A 151 -10.58 15.49 24.87
CA LYS A 151 -11.00 16.55 23.95
C LYS A 151 -10.00 16.67 22.80
N TRP A 152 -10.49 16.93 21.61
CA TRP A 152 -9.62 17.31 20.49
C TRP A 152 -8.94 18.64 20.81
N LEU A 153 -7.63 18.70 20.59
CA LEU A 153 -6.86 19.92 20.79
C LEU A 153 -5.78 20.10 19.73
N GLY A 154 -5.34 21.34 19.55
CA GLY A 154 -4.29 21.72 18.61
C GLY A 154 -3.61 23.01 19.03
N TYR A 155 -2.98 23.69 18.08
CA TYR A 155 -2.29 24.94 18.31
C TYR A 155 -2.27 25.83 17.07
N GLU A 156 -2.61 27.10 17.23
CA GLU A 156 -2.53 28.15 16.22
C GLU A 156 -1.92 29.40 16.84
N SER A 157 -0.59 29.54 16.77
CA SER A 157 0.04 30.77 17.28
C SER A 157 -0.42 32.00 16.50
N LYS A 158 -0.90 33.02 17.23
CA LYS A 158 -1.26 34.34 16.66
C LYS A 158 -0.05 35.10 16.09
N GLN A 159 1.18 34.67 16.38
CA GLN A 159 2.41 35.42 16.08
C GLN A 159 3.16 34.94 14.82
N GLN A 160 2.69 33.89 14.13
CA GLN A 160 3.51 33.20 13.12
C GLN A 160 2.91 33.16 11.70
N THR A 161 2.34 34.27 11.22
CA THR A 161 2.64 34.64 9.83
C THR A 161 4.10 35.05 9.81
N ASP A 162 5.00 34.13 9.42
CA ASP A 162 6.40 34.47 9.19
C ASP A 162 6.45 35.79 8.39
N SER A 163 7.22 36.78 8.86
CA SER A 163 7.38 38.08 8.19
C SER A 163 7.63 37.93 6.69
N THR A 164 8.31 36.86 6.28
CA THR A 164 8.59 36.50 4.90
C THR A 164 7.32 36.10 4.14
N THR A 165 6.41 35.39 4.78
CA THR A 165 5.11 34.96 4.24
C THR A 165 4.13 36.09 4.11
N ALA A 166 4.03 36.93 5.15
CA ALA A 166 3.27 38.16 5.07
C ALA A 166 3.79 39.04 3.92
N LYS A 167 5.12 39.12 3.77
CA LYS A 167 5.76 39.81 2.65
C LYS A 167 5.46 39.16 1.30
N LEU A 168 5.50 37.84 1.17
CA LEU A 168 5.13 37.16 -0.07
C LEU A 168 3.66 37.38 -0.42
N GLN A 169 2.75 37.30 0.55
CA GLN A 169 1.33 37.60 0.35
C GLN A 169 1.11 39.04 -0.12
N GLU A 170 1.89 40.00 0.40
CA GLU A 170 1.89 41.38 -0.08
C GLU A 170 2.43 41.49 -1.53
N LEU A 171 3.60 40.91 -1.81
CA LEU A 171 4.29 41.03 -3.10
C LEU A 171 3.58 40.30 -4.25
N LEU A 172 2.88 39.21 -3.94
CA LEU A 172 2.21 38.34 -4.91
C LEU A 172 0.74 38.68 -5.14
N GLN A 173 0.23 39.79 -4.61
CA GLN A 173 -1.13 40.24 -4.94
C GLN A 173 -1.26 40.49 -6.44
N LEU A 174 -2.26 39.87 -7.07
CA LEU A 174 -2.51 40.04 -8.51
C LEU A 174 -3.34 41.27 -8.85
N LYS A 175 -3.86 42.00 -7.85
CA LYS A 175 -4.54 43.28 -8.08
C LYS A 175 -3.64 44.22 -8.91
N GLY A 176 -4.17 44.72 -10.01
CA GLY A 176 -3.44 45.55 -10.98
C GLY A 176 -2.58 44.79 -12.01
N SER A 177 -2.55 43.45 -11.95
CA SER A 177 -1.91 42.62 -12.98
C SER A 177 -2.84 42.43 -14.17
N LYS A 178 -2.28 42.02 -15.31
CA LYS A 178 -3.03 41.80 -16.55
C LYS A 178 -2.81 40.39 -17.08
N TRP A 179 -3.85 39.86 -17.67
CA TRP A 179 -3.76 38.66 -18.49
C TRP A 179 -3.01 39.00 -19.77
N ILE A 180 -2.02 38.18 -20.12
CA ILE A 180 -1.29 38.28 -21.38
C ILE A 180 -1.55 37.07 -22.28
N TRP A 181 -1.34 37.26 -23.57
CA TRP A 181 -1.27 36.17 -24.55
C TRP A 181 -0.20 36.45 -25.60
N THR A 182 -0.16 35.66 -26.67
CA THR A 182 0.83 35.82 -27.75
C THR A 182 0.70 37.19 -28.43
N ALA A 183 1.81 37.68 -29.00
CA ALA A 183 1.88 38.96 -29.69
C ALA A 183 0.69 39.22 -30.66
N GLY A 184 0.08 40.40 -30.55
CA GLY A 184 -1.05 40.82 -31.38
C GLY A 184 -2.42 40.29 -30.95
N ALA A 185 -2.49 39.44 -29.91
CA ALA A 185 -3.75 38.95 -29.39
C ALA A 185 -4.60 40.04 -28.72
N LYS A 186 -5.91 39.86 -28.75
CA LYS A 186 -6.92 40.71 -28.09
C LYS A 186 -7.75 39.87 -27.11
N ALA A 187 -8.51 40.53 -26.24
CA ALA A 187 -9.49 39.88 -25.37
C ALA A 187 -10.41 38.92 -26.14
N GLY A 188 -10.80 37.81 -25.53
CA GLY A 188 -11.75 36.83 -26.09
C GLY A 188 -11.07 35.57 -26.63
N ASN A 189 -11.79 34.85 -27.51
CA ASN A 189 -11.41 33.51 -27.93
C ASN A 189 -10.12 33.50 -28.76
N GLN A 190 -9.17 32.67 -28.34
CA GLN A 190 -7.89 32.42 -29.01
C GLN A 190 -7.90 31.04 -29.67
N PRO A 191 -7.11 30.82 -30.73
CA PRO A 191 -6.97 29.50 -31.33
C PRO A 191 -6.50 28.46 -30.29
N SER A 192 -7.09 27.26 -30.33
CA SER A 192 -6.68 26.14 -29.49
C SER A 192 -5.24 25.69 -29.80
N GLY A 193 -4.62 24.98 -28.86
CA GLY A 193 -3.23 24.54 -28.94
C GLY A 193 -2.29 25.30 -28.00
N SER A 194 -0.99 25.06 -28.16
CA SER A 194 0.02 25.60 -27.25
C SER A 194 0.46 27.03 -27.60
N ALA A 195 0.87 27.76 -26.57
CA ALA A 195 1.65 28.99 -26.64
C ALA A 195 2.84 28.88 -25.69
N TYR A 196 3.95 29.52 -26.03
CA TYR A 196 5.20 29.46 -25.28
C TYR A 196 5.62 30.86 -24.91
N PHE A 197 6.00 31.06 -23.65
CA PHE A 197 6.42 32.33 -23.10
C PHE A 197 7.81 32.18 -22.48
N ARG A 198 8.71 33.14 -22.72
CA ARG A 198 10.09 33.09 -22.23
C ARG A 198 10.53 34.44 -21.68
N LYS A 199 11.21 34.43 -20.54
CA LYS A 199 11.84 35.61 -19.92
C LYS A 199 13.17 35.22 -19.28
N VAL A 200 14.18 36.05 -19.46
CA VAL A 200 15.45 35.94 -18.74
C VAL A 200 15.45 36.94 -17.60
N VAL A 201 15.72 36.47 -16.39
CA VAL A 201 15.77 37.31 -15.19
C VAL A 201 17.18 37.35 -14.64
N GLN A 202 17.61 38.54 -14.20
CA GLN A 202 18.93 38.74 -13.60
C GLN A 202 18.81 38.87 -12.09
N ILE A 203 19.41 37.94 -11.36
CA ILE A 203 19.55 38.02 -9.91
C ILE A 203 20.94 38.57 -9.60
N PRO A 204 21.09 39.60 -8.73
CA PRO A 204 22.37 40.23 -8.48
C PRO A 204 23.44 39.21 -8.05
N ALA A 205 24.65 39.36 -8.60
CA ALA A 205 25.77 38.49 -8.25
C ALA A 205 26.13 38.64 -6.76
N GLY A 206 26.35 37.53 -6.08
CA GLY A 206 26.66 37.51 -4.63
C GLY A 206 25.45 37.63 -3.70
N SER A 207 24.23 37.83 -4.22
CA SER A 207 23.01 37.76 -3.41
C SER A 207 22.70 36.32 -3.00
N LYS A 208 22.13 36.15 -1.80
CA LYS A 208 21.60 34.88 -1.34
C LYS A 208 20.08 34.93 -1.35
N ILE A 209 19.46 34.02 -2.11
CA ILE A 209 18.01 33.95 -2.23
C ILE A 209 17.45 33.33 -0.95
N LYS A 210 16.68 34.10 -0.19
CA LYS A 210 16.01 33.64 1.02
C LYS A 210 14.77 32.82 0.68
N GLN A 211 13.93 33.36 -0.20
CA GLN A 211 12.71 32.70 -0.68
C GLN A 211 12.36 33.20 -2.08
N ALA A 212 11.91 32.33 -2.96
CA ALA A 212 11.34 32.73 -4.25
C ALA A 212 10.06 31.95 -4.51
N THR A 213 8.97 32.65 -4.83
CA THR A 213 7.67 32.02 -5.08
C THR A 213 7.02 32.61 -6.32
N PHE A 214 6.63 31.74 -7.25
CA PHE A 214 5.88 32.11 -8.44
C PHE A 214 4.41 31.75 -8.24
N LEU A 215 3.56 32.78 -8.12
CA LEU A 215 2.11 32.64 -8.13
C LEU A 215 1.60 32.90 -9.55
N LEU A 216 1.06 31.88 -10.23
CA LEU A 216 0.57 32.03 -11.60
C LEU A 216 -0.58 31.08 -11.93
N THR A 217 -1.30 31.41 -12.99
CA THR A 217 -2.27 30.53 -13.62
C THR A 217 -2.42 30.84 -15.11
N ALA A 218 -3.06 29.93 -15.85
CA ALA A 218 -3.32 30.11 -17.25
C ALA A 218 -4.63 29.44 -17.69
N ASP A 219 -5.22 29.96 -18.75
CA ASP A 219 -6.40 29.42 -19.40
C ASP A 219 -5.99 28.67 -20.69
N ASP A 220 -6.08 27.34 -20.77
CA ASP A 220 -6.67 26.41 -19.77
C ASP A 220 -5.66 25.90 -18.74
N GLY A 221 -4.37 25.84 -19.08
CA GLY A 221 -3.35 25.33 -18.18
C GLY A 221 -1.92 25.65 -18.61
N PHE A 222 -0.95 25.53 -17.71
CA PHE A 222 0.45 25.86 -17.96
C PHE A 222 1.42 24.80 -17.43
N THR A 223 2.62 24.78 -17.97
CA THR A 223 3.81 24.16 -17.39
C THR A 223 4.91 25.22 -17.28
N LEU A 224 5.42 25.42 -16.07
CA LEU A 224 6.52 26.33 -15.76
C LEU A 224 7.85 25.58 -15.81
N TYR A 225 8.85 26.20 -16.41
CA TYR A 225 10.22 25.73 -16.49
C TYR A 225 11.16 26.81 -15.95
N VAL A 226 12.18 26.38 -15.22
CA VAL A 226 13.27 27.24 -14.74
C VAL A 226 14.58 26.60 -15.12
N ASN A 227 15.42 27.32 -15.87
CA ASN A 227 16.74 26.89 -16.32
C ASN A 227 16.71 25.51 -17.01
N GLY A 228 15.69 25.25 -17.84
CA GLY A 228 15.52 23.98 -18.56
C GLY A 228 14.72 22.92 -17.81
N HIS A 229 14.46 23.09 -16.51
CA HIS A 229 13.80 22.07 -15.68
C HIS A 229 12.34 22.43 -15.39
N ASN A 230 11.44 21.45 -15.50
CA ASN A 230 10.05 21.62 -15.08
C ASN A 230 9.99 21.98 -13.58
N ALA A 231 9.34 23.09 -13.27
CA ALA A 231 9.22 23.65 -11.93
C ALA A 231 7.78 23.60 -11.39
N GLY A 232 6.79 23.26 -12.20
CA GLY A 232 5.41 23.02 -11.78
C GLY A 232 4.41 23.27 -12.91
N HIS A 233 3.14 23.00 -12.65
CA HIS A 233 2.08 23.15 -13.65
C HIS A 233 0.76 23.60 -13.02
N GLY A 234 -0.18 23.97 -13.88
CA GLY A 234 -1.58 24.23 -13.53
C GLY A 234 -2.47 23.79 -14.68
N ASN A 235 -3.66 23.31 -14.38
CA ASN A 235 -4.60 22.75 -15.36
C ASN A 235 -5.95 23.50 -15.39
N SER A 236 -6.03 24.62 -14.69
CA SER A 236 -7.21 25.48 -14.71
C SER A 236 -6.85 26.90 -14.32
N TRP A 237 -7.37 27.87 -15.08
CA TRP A 237 -7.29 29.29 -14.73
C TRP A 237 -8.00 29.64 -13.42
N LYS A 238 -8.96 28.81 -12.97
CA LYS A 238 -9.76 29.07 -11.77
C LYS A 238 -8.98 28.92 -10.47
N THR A 239 -7.76 28.40 -10.53
CA THR A 239 -6.90 28.20 -9.37
C THR A 239 -5.53 28.80 -9.66
N LEU A 240 -5.01 29.59 -8.71
CA LEU A 240 -3.64 30.06 -8.75
C LEU A 240 -2.72 28.99 -8.17
N SER A 241 -1.70 28.62 -8.93
CA SER A 241 -0.63 27.75 -8.45
C SER A 241 0.45 28.61 -7.78
N SER A 242 0.77 28.31 -6.51
CA SER A 242 1.90 28.90 -5.79
C SER A 242 3.07 27.92 -5.85
N ILE A 243 4.12 28.27 -6.59
CA ILE A 243 5.26 27.40 -6.85
C ILE A 243 6.52 27.96 -6.17
N ASP A 244 7.14 27.19 -5.28
CA ASP A 244 8.42 27.54 -4.66
C ASP A 244 9.59 27.33 -5.64
N LEU A 245 10.32 28.41 -5.92
CA LEU A 245 11.49 28.47 -6.81
C LEU A 245 12.80 28.75 -6.07
N THR A 246 12.79 28.80 -4.72
CA THR A 246 13.94 29.22 -3.90
C THR A 246 15.23 28.48 -4.25
N GLY A 247 15.14 27.16 -4.47
CA GLY A 247 16.29 26.33 -4.84
C GLY A 247 16.52 26.15 -6.34
N ARG A 248 15.68 26.75 -7.19
CA ARG A 248 15.75 26.60 -8.66
C ARG A 248 16.38 27.80 -9.36
N LEU A 249 16.47 28.92 -8.65
CA LEU A 249 17.08 30.15 -9.12
C LEU A 249 18.52 30.25 -8.60
N VAL A 250 19.40 30.83 -9.41
CA VAL A 250 20.81 31.07 -9.07
C VAL A 250 21.16 32.55 -9.22
N PRO A 251 22.17 33.08 -8.52
CA PRO A 251 22.71 34.41 -8.84
C PRO A 251 23.14 34.48 -10.31
N GLY A 252 22.84 35.59 -10.98
CA GLY A 252 23.02 35.78 -12.42
C GLY A 252 21.76 35.48 -13.25
N ALA A 253 21.97 35.04 -14.48
CA ALA A 253 20.91 34.86 -15.46
C ALA A 253 20.09 33.59 -15.19
N ASN A 254 18.78 33.73 -15.13
CA ASN A 254 17.84 32.61 -15.01
C ASN A 254 16.83 32.66 -16.15
N VAL A 255 16.62 31.53 -16.82
CA VAL A 255 15.61 31.39 -17.87
C VAL A 255 14.32 30.88 -17.27
N LEU A 256 13.26 31.67 -17.39
CA LEU A 256 11.89 31.25 -17.11
C LEU A 256 11.20 30.93 -18.44
N GLY A 257 10.64 29.73 -18.54
CA GLY A 257 9.82 29.30 -19.68
C GLY A 257 8.44 28.88 -19.20
N ILE A 258 7.38 29.28 -19.89
CA ILE A 258 6.01 28.84 -19.58
C ILE A 258 5.37 28.35 -20.87
N LYS A 259 5.03 27.05 -20.90
CA LYS A 259 4.18 26.49 -21.96
C LYS A 259 2.74 26.57 -21.48
N VAL A 260 1.89 27.30 -22.20
CA VAL A 260 0.45 27.37 -21.95
C VAL A 260 -0.28 26.53 -22.97
N SER A 261 -1.32 25.81 -22.54
CA SER A 261 -2.19 25.03 -23.41
C SER A 261 -3.60 25.62 -23.35
N ASN A 262 -4.09 26.09 -24.49
CA ASN A 262 -5.50 26.41 -24.68
C ASN A 262 -6.20 25.15 -25.19
N GLY A 263 -7.07 24.57 -24.38
CA GLY A 263 -7.69 23.27 -24.60
C GLY A 263 -8.77 23.27 -25.67
N GLY A 264 -9.27 22.07 -25.99
CA GLY A 264 -10.37 21.87 -26.94
C GLY A 264 -9.98 21.96 -28.42
N ASN A 265 -11.00 21.84 -29.28
CA ASN A 265 -10.85 21.83 -30.75
C ASN A 265 -11.40 23.09 -31.43
N GLN A 266 -11.81 24.09 -30.64
CA GLN A 266 -12.40 25.34 -31.11
C GLN A 266 -11.77 26.51 -30.36
N PRO A 267 -11.74 27.73 -30.92
CA PRO A 267 -11.26 28.90 -30.21
C PRO A 267 -12.03 29.17 -28.93
N SER A 268 -11.31 29.31 -27.81
CA SER A 268 -11.80 29.58 -26.45
C SER A 268 -10.97 30.69 -25.81
N PRO A 269 -11.45 31.36 -24.75
CA PRO A 269 -10.62 32.31 -24.01
C PRO A 269 -9.29 31.66 -23.61
N ALA A 270 -8.20 32.42 -23.74
CA ALA A 270 -6.88 31.95 -23.33
C ALA A 270 -6.08 33.12 -22.77
N GLY A 271 -5.28 32.86 -21.75
CA GLY A 271 -4.52 33.90 -21.07
C GLY A 271 -3.53 33.31 -20.08
N LEU A 272 -2.49 34.08 -19.76
CA LEU A 272 -1.49 33.78 -18.73
C LEU A 272 -1.39 34.97 -17.77
N ILE A 273 -1.35 34.71 -16.47
CA ILE A 273 -1.20 35.76 -15.45
C ILE A 273 -0.43 35.24 -14.25
N GLY A 274 0.34 36.12 -13.59
CA GLY A 274 1.09 35.75 -12.39
C GLY A 274 2.19 36.73 -12.02
N LYS A 275 2.85 36.46 -10.89
CA LYS A 275 4.02 37.18 -10.39
C LYS A 275 4.99 36.21 -9.74
N LEU A 276 6.28 36.42 -9.96
CA LEU A 276 7.35 35.81 -9.18
C LEU A 276 7.88 36.84 -8.19
N ALA A 277 7.87 36.51 -6.90
CA ALA A 277 8.53 37.29 -5.86
C ALA A 277 9.82 36.58 -5.44
N ILE A 278 10.94 37.31 -5.37
CA ILE A 278 12.26 36.84 -4.93
C ILE A 278 12.68 37.71 -3.75
N ILE A 279 12.74 37.12 -2.57
CA ILE A 279 13.24 37.73 -1.34
C ILE A 279 14.69 37.31 -1.17
N LEU A 280 15.58 38.29 -1.02
CA LEU A 280 17.01 38.09 -0.81
C LEU A 280 17.33 38.22 0.69
N ASP A 281 18.37 37.54 1.17
CA ASP A 281 18.89 37.71 2.54
C ASP A 281 19.46 39.13 2.75
N ASN A 282 19.89 39.77 1.67
CA ASN A 282 20.42 41.13 1.62
C ASN A 282 19.90 41.87 0.38
N GLY A 283 19.34 43.07 0.57
CA GLY A 283 18.77 43.91 -0.50
C GLY A 283 17.25 43.83 -0.62
N ASP A 284 16.70 44.60 -1.56
CA ASP A 284 15.26 44.70 -1.76
C ASP A 284 14.69 43.45 -2.47
N PRO A 285 13.46 43.01 -2.13
CA PRO A 285 12.78 41.96 -2.87
C PRO A 285 12.57 42.34 -4.34
N GLN A 286 12.72 41.37 -5.24
CA GLN A 286 12.38 41.54 -6.65
C GLN A 286 11.01 40.94 -6.95
N VAL A 287 10.19 41.67 -7.70
CA VAL A 287 8.90 41.17 -8.20
C VAL A 287 8.93 41.19 -9.73
N ILE A 288 8.74 40.02 -10.33
CA ILE A 288 8.77 39.82 -11.78
C ILE A 288 7.35 39.45 -12.22
N PRO A 289 6.57 40.40 -12.73
CA PRO A 289 5.24 40.11 -13.24
C PRO A 289 5.30 39.35 -14.57
N ILE A 290 4.24 38.61 -14.83
CA ILE A 290 3.83 38.19 -16.16
C ILE A 290 3.19 39.41 -16.83
N ASP A 291 3.88 39.95 -17.83
CA ASP A 291 3.55 41.21 -18.52
C ASP A 291 4.07 41.19 -19.97
N THR A 292 3.98 42.32 -20.67
CA THR A 292 4.41 42.47 -22.06
C THR A 292 5.91 42.32 -22.29
N THR A 293 6.74 42.29 -21.24
CA THR A 293 8.18 42.06 -21.38
C THR A 293 8.53 40.59 -21.59
N TRP A 294 7.57 39.67 -21.42
CA TRP A 294 7.72 38.28 -21.80
C TRP A 294 7.69 38.12 -23.31
N LEU A 295 8.63 37.35 -23.86
CA LEU A 295 8.60 36.96 -25.27
C LEU A 295 7.63 35.80 -25.44
N SER A 296 6.93 35.75 -26.58
CA SER A 296 5.88 34.77 -26.85
C SER A 296 5.92 34.24 -28.29
N VAL A 297 5.49 32.98 -28.45
CA VAL A 297 5.31 32.33 -29.77
C VAL A 297 4.27 31.22 -29.69
N ARG A 298 3.67 30.83 -30.83
CA ARG A 298 2.71 29.71 -30.93
C ARG A 298 3.36 28.34 -31.16
N SER A 299 4.60 28.31 -31.60
CA SER A 299 5.38 27.09 -31.80
C SER A 299 6.83 27.38 -31.42
N ALA A 300 7.43 26.49 -30.64
CA ALA A 300 8.78 26.65 -30.14
C ALA A 300 9.65 25.44 -30.56
N ASP A 301 10.91 25.72 -30.86
CA ASP A 301 11.94 24.70 -31.12
C ASP A 301 12.19 23.84 -29.87
N GLU A 302 12.66 22.61 -30.01
CA GLU A 302 12.94 21.71 -28.87
C GLU A 302 13.91 22.31 -27.85
N ARG A 303 14.82 23.19 -28.29
CA ARG A 303 15.82 23.87 -27.43
C ARG A 303 15.36 25.20 -26.83
N TRP A 304 14.08 25.56 -26.95
CA TRP A 304 13.56 26.86 -26.51
C TRP A 304 13.72 27.16 -25.02
N LEU A 305 14.12 26.20 -24.20
CA LEU A 305 14.40 26.34 -22.77
C LEU A 305 15.90 26.46 -22.44
N SER A 306 16.80 26.21 -23.40
CA SER A 306 18.25 26.29 -23.18
C SER A 306 18.68 27.73 -22.86
N ALA A 307 19.72 27.90 -22.02
CA ALA A 307 20.22 29.21 -21.62
C ALA A 307 20.80 30.02 -22.80
N ASP A 308 21.40 29.34 -23.77
CA ASP A 308 22.00 29.88 -24.98
C ASP A 308 21.00 30.10 -26.14
N PHE A 309 19.72 29.77 -25.94
CA PHE A 309 18.71 29.88 -26.98
C PHE A 309 18.50 31.34 -27.43
N ASN A 310 18.65 31.58 -28.72
CA ASN A 310 18.40 32.88 -29.34
C ASN A 310 16.90 33.07 -29.61
N ALA A 311 16.25 33.87 -28.76
CA ALA A 311 14.83 34.18 -28.87
C ALA A 311 14.52 35.41 -29.74
N ASN A 312 15.44 35.90 -30.57
CA ASN A 312 15.25 37.12 -31.38
C ASN A 312 14.08 37.03 -32.38
N SER A 313 13.65 35.82 -32.74
CA SER A 313 12.47 35.61 -33.59
C SER A 313 11.14 35.68 -32.83
N TRP A 314 11.17 35.67 -31.48
CA TRP A 314 9.98 35.73 -30.65
C TRP A 314 9.54 37.18 -30.46
N GLN A 315 8.24 37.38 -30.26
CA GLN A 315 7.65 38.71 -30.15
C GLN A 315 7.14 38.97 -28.72
N PRO A 316 7.21 40.21 -28.21
CA PRO A 316 6.64 40.57 -26.92
C PRO A 316 5.16 40.17 -26.80
N ALA A 317 4.78 39.64 -25.64
CA ALA A 317 3.40 39.26 -25.34
C ALA A 317 2.46 40.49 -25.34
N SER A 318 1.17 40.26 -25.59
CA SER A 318 0.15 41.31 -25.59
C SER A 318 -0.77 41.18 -24.39
N GLU A 319 -1.12 42.30 -23.76
CA GLU A 319 -2.14 42.36 -22.73
C GLU A 319 -3.52 42.16 -23.35
N ILE A 320 -4.34 41.32 -22.73
CA ILE A 320 -5.66 40.97 -23.25
C ILE A 320 -6.81 41.26 -22.29
N ALA A 321 -6.57 41.36 -20.97
CA ALA A 321 -7.57 41.78 -19.99
C ALA A 321 -6.92 42.17 -18.65
N ASN A 322 -7.64 42.91 -17.80
CA ASN A 322 -7.20 43.13 -16.42
C ASN A 322 -7.57 41.92 -15.54
N PHE A 323 -6.82 41.71 -14.46
CA PHE A 323 -7.27 40.82 -13.39
C PHE A 323 -8.61 41.33 -12.81
N GLY A 324 -9.61 40.45 -12.67
CA GLY A 324 -10.97 40.82 -12.28
C GLY A 324 -11.96 40.94 -13.44
N ASP A 325 -11.47 41.12 -14.68
CA ASP A 325 -12.34 41.23 -15.85
C ASP A 325 -12.88 39.85 -16.27
N GLN A 326 -14.08 39.82 -16.85
CA GLN A 326 -14.62 38.62 -17.50
C GLN A 326 -13.76 38.24 -18.73
N PRO A 327 -13.59 36.94 -19.03
CA PRO A 327 -14.32 35.79 -18.47
C PRO A 327 -13.72 35.21 -17.17
N TRP A 328 -12.59 35.73 -16.69
CA TRP A 328 -11.85 35.13 -15.57
C TRP A 328 -12.27 35.64 -14.19
N GLY A 329 -12.72 36.89 -14.06
CA GLY A 329 -13.10 37.45 -12.77
C GLY A 329 -11.93 37.53 -11.78
N GLU A 330 -12.25 37.65 -10.49
CA GLU A 330 -11.26 37.60 -9.42
C GLU A 330 -10.95 36.15 -9.02
N ILE A 331 -9.66 35.81 -8.96
CA ILE A 331 -9.18 34.50 -8.49
C ILE A 331 -8.51 34.68 -7.13
N LYS A 332 -8.98 33.96 -6.11
CA LYS A 332 -8.39 34.04 -4.77
C LYS A 332 -7.00 33.40 -4.76
N ALA A 333 -5.99 34.18 -4.37
CA ALA A 333 -4.66 33.67 -4.09
C ALA A 333 -4.64 32.97 -2.72
N SER A 334 -4.11 31.75 -2.67
CA SER A 334 -3.72 31.09 -1.42
C SER A 334 -2.25 30.70 -1.54
N ILE A 335 -1.38 31.40 -0.83
CA ILE A 335 0.01 30.99 -0.63
C ILE A 335 -0.01 30.15 0.64
N SER A 336 -0.25 28.85 0.48
CA SER A 336 -0.30 27.92 1.60
C SER A 336 1.12 27.57 2.02
N ASN A 337 1.49 27.92 3.24
CA ASN A 337 2.74 27.44 3.83
C ASN A 337 2.51 26.15 4.60
N ILE A 338 3.55 25.31 4.63
CA ILE A 338 3.66 24.24 5.60
C ILE A 338 4.05 24.89 6.94
N LEU A 339 3.20 24.75 7.94
CA LEU A 339 3.50 25.28 9.28
C LEU A 339 4.41 24.32 10.05
N PRO A 340 5.15 24.83 11.07
CA PRO A 340 5.92 23.97 11.95
C PRO A 340 5.04 22.95 12.66
N ALA A 341 5.58 21.75 12.91
CA ALA A 341 4.85 20.74 13.66
C ALA A 341 4.61 21.21 15.10
N THR A 342 3.41 20.93 15.61
CA THR A 342 3.03 21.32 16.97
C THR A 342 3.52 20.29 17.97
N TYR A 343 4.20 20.75 19.01
CA TYR A 343 4.55 19.95 20.18
C TYR A 343 3.50 20.20 21.26
N LEU A 344 2.91 19.13 21.78
CA LEU A 344 1.85 19.13 22.78
C LEU A 344 2.34 18.38 24.01
N ARG A 345 2.17 18.93 25.22
CA ARG A 345 2.58 18.22 26.45
C ARG A 345 1.63 18.44 27.62
N LYS A 346 1.64 17.47 28.54
CA LYS A 346 1.02 17.57 29.88
C LYS A 346 1.79 16.72 30.88
N THR A 347 1.95 17.25 32.09
CA THR A 347 2.41 16.48 33.25
C THR A 347 1.23 15.99 34.08
N PHE A 348 1.37 14.83 34.72
CA PHE A 348 0.37 14.28 35.64
C PHE A 348 1.04 13.46 36.75
N THR A 349 0.35 13.27 37.86
CA THR A 349 0.88 12.57 39.02
C THR A 349 0.14 11.26 39.25
N VAL A 350 0.89 10.17 39.40
CA VAL A 350 0.36 8.85 39.73
C VAL A 350 0.62 8.58 41.21
N GLY A 351 -0.44 8.57 42.02
CA GLY A 351 -0.35 8.44 43.48
C GLY A 351 -0.49 7.01 44.02
N LYS A 352 -0.96 6.07 43.21
CA LYS A 352 -1.21 4.67 43.61
C LYS A 352 -0.42 3.69 42.74
N PRO A 353 -0.15 2.45 43.22
CA PRO A 353 0.48 1.41 42.43
C PRO A 353 -0.38 1.01 41.22
N VAL A 354 0.18 1.15 40.02
CA VAL A 354 -0.49 0.83 38.76
C VAL A 354 -0.48 -0.68 38.52
N LYS A 355 -1.63 -1.22 38.15
CA LYS A 355 -1.82 -2.59 37.65
C LYS A 355 -1.68 -2.62 36.13
N ARG A 356 -2.26 -1.63 35.44
CA ARG A 356 -2.25 -1.52 33.97
C ARG A 356 -2.39 -0.07 33.54
N ALA A 357 -1.74 0.30 32.43
CA ALA A 357 -1.92 1.58 31.79
C ALA A 357 -2.03 1.44 30.26
N MET A 358 -3.09 1.99 29.68
CA MET A 358 -3.31 2.02 28.22
C MET A 358 -3.41 3.46 27.73
N ILE A 359 -2.86 3.75 26.55
CA ILE A 359 -3.13 5.01 25.82
C ILE A 359 -3.92 4.68 24.56
N TYR A 360 -5.02 5.39 24.33
CA TYR A 360 -5.71 5.40 23.04
C TYR A 360 -5.51 6.78 22.40
N ALA A 361 -4.96 6.83 21.18
CA ALA A 361 -4.56 8.09 20.56
C ALA A 361 -4.87 8.14 19.05
N SER A 362 -5.23 9.35 18.60
CA SER A 362 -5.55 9.65 17.21
C SER A 362 -5.18 11.10 16.85
N ALA A 363 -5.17 11.39 15.56
CA ALA A 363 -5.04 12.73 15.03
C ALA A 363 -5.96 12.95 13.80
N LEU A 364 -6.49 14.16 13.68
CA LEU A 364 -6.77 14.76 12.38
C LEU A 364 -5.44 15.32 11.87
N GLY A 365 -4.74 14.55 11.05
CA GLY A 365 -3.32 14.74 10.75
C GLY A 365 -2.56 13.45 11.06
N VAL A 366 -1.31 13.59 11.48
CA VAL A 366 -0.50 12.47 12.00
C VAL A 366 0.22 12.85 13.28
N TYR A 367 0.55 11.87 14.14
CA TYR A 367 1.22 12.12 15.41
C TYR A 367 2.39 11.18 15.68
N GLU A 368 3.32 11.64 16.51
CA GLU A 368 4.32 10.83 17.21
C GLU A 368 4.12 11.00 18.72
N LEU A 369 3.93 9.89 19.44
CA LEU A 369 3.58 9.88 20.86
C LEU A 369 4.81 9.67 21.74
N HIS A 370 4.85 10.36 22.87
CA HIS A 370 5.93 10.29 23.86
C HIS A 370 5.37 10.17 25.28
N LEU A 371 6.04 9.40 26.13
CA LEU A 371 5.75 9.21 27.55
C LEU A 371 7.06 9.10 28.32
N ASN A 372 7.32 10.04 29.23
CA ASN A 372 8.47 10.05 30.12
C ASN A 372 9.84 9.95 29.42
N GLY A 373 10.00 10.64 28.29
CA GLY A 373 11.24 10.62 27.49
C GLY A 373 11.38 9.43 26.54
N GLN A 374 10.32 8.64 26.34
CA GLN A 374 10.31 7.44 25.49
C GLN A 374 9.09 7.44 24.57
N THR A 375 9.21 6.86 23.38
CA THR A 375 8.03 6.60 22.54
C THR A 375 7.34 5.31 23.00
N PRO A 376 6.00 5.29 23.19
CA PRO A 376 5.28 4.08 23.59
C PRO A 376 5.44 2.89 22.63
N ASP A 377 5.63 3.18 21.35
CA ASP A 377 5.92 2.22 20.29
C ASP A 377 6.86 2.89 19.25
N ARG A 378 7.16 2.18 18.16
CA ARG A 378 7.99 2.63 17.03
C ARG A 378 7.17 3.10 15.82
N ASP A 379 5.89 3.38 16.05
CA ASP A 379 4.93 3.82 15.04
C ASP A 379 5.32 5.18 14.46
N VAL A 380 5.02 5.37 13.19
CA VAL A 380 5.19 6.63 12.47
C VAL A 380 3.94 6.89 11.63
N LEU A 381 3.64 8.16 11.36
CA LEU A 381 2.49 8.55 10.52
C LEU A 381 1.12 8.03 11.02
N SER A 382 0.99 7.69 12.31
CA SER A 382 -0.28 7.32 12.93
C SER A 382 -1.25 8.52 12.89
N PRO A 383 -2.56 8.33 12.63
CA PRO A 383 -3.26 7.06 12.53
C PRO A 383 -3.42 6.50 11.10
N GLY A 384 -2.64 6.98 10.13
CA GLY A 384 -2.79 6.60 8.71
C GLY A 384 -3.79 7.47 7.94
N TRP A 385 -4.22 6.99 6.78
CA TRP A 385 -5.06 7.73 5.83
C TRP A 385 -6.43 7.05 5.65
N THR A 386 -7.50 7.78 5.93
CA THR A 386 -8.88 7.38 5.60
C THR A 386 -9.63 8.60 5.07
N ASP A 387 -10.91 8.45 4.71
CA ASP A 387 -11.77 9.61 4.54
C ASP A 387 -12.13 10.19 5.92
N TYR A 388 -11.34 11.16 6.39
CA TYR A 388 -11.51 11.81 7.71
C TYR A 388 -12.90 12.43 7.93
N ARG A 389 -13.68 12.65 6.87
CA ARG A 389 -15.07 13.15 6.96
C ARG A 389 -16.05 12.05 7.38
N LYS A 390 -15.67 10.77 7.27
CA LYS A 390 -16.51 9.60 7.56
C LYS A 390 -16.02 8.82 8.77
N ARG A 391 -14.71 8.64 8.91
CA ARG A 391 -14.10 7.94 10.04
C ARG A 391 -12.70 8.46 10.32
N VAL A 392 -12.23 8.27 11.54
CA VAL A 392 -10.86 8.57 11.95
C VAL A 392 -10.37 7.41 12.81
N HIS A 393 -9.26 6.79 12.42
CA HIS A 393 -8.75 5.65 13.16
C HIS A 393 -7.95 6.07 14.39
N TYR A 394 -7.87 5.17 15.37
CA TYR A 394 -6.98 5.32 16.52
C TYR A 394 -6.30 4.01 16.87
N PHE A 395 -5.14 4.12 17.53
CA PHE A 395 -4.37 2.98 18.03
C PHE A 395 -4.42 2.93 19.57
N GLY A 396 -4.21 1.74 20.11
CA GLY A 396 -4.06 1.49 21.55
C GLY A 396 -2.66 1.04 21.89
N TYR A 397 -2.09 1.58 22.97
CA TYR A 397 -0.72 1.32 23.42
C TYR A 397 -0.72 0.82 24.86
N ASP A 398 -0.11 -0.35 25.13
CA ASP A 398 0.13 -0.84 26.49
C ASP A 398 1.39 -0.17 27.04
N VAL A 399 1.20 0.80 27.93
CA VAL A 399 2.28 1.60 28.53
C VAL A 399 2.52 1.28 29.99
N THR A 400 2.02 0.13 30.46
CA THR A 400 2.06 -0.27 31.88
C THR A 400 3.47 -0.17 32.47
N SER A 401 4.49 -0.61 31.74
CA SER A 401 5.89 -0.58 32.18
C SER A 401 6.58 0.80 32.08
N GLN A 402 5.96 1.76 31.39
CA GLN A 402 6.51 3.09 31.14
C GLN A 402 5.99 4.15 32.13
N ILE A 403 4.90 3.85 32.85
CA ILE A 403 4.37 4.71 33.90
C ILE A 403 5.26 4.64 35.14
N ARG A 404 5.53 5.82 35.72
CA ARG A 404 6.30 5.99 36.97
C ARG A 404 5.36 6.29 38.12
N GLN A 405 5.72 5.88 39.34
CA GLN A 405 5.09 6.40 40.54
C GLN A 405 5.50 7.88 40.71
N GLY A 406 4.57 8.77 41.06
CA GLY A 406 4.84 10.20 41.15
C GLY A 406 4.64 10.92 39.81
N GLN A 407 5.53 11.86 39.48
CA GLN A 407 5.37 12.70 38.30
C GLN A 407 5.66 11.96 37.00
N ASN A 408 4.80 12.19 36.01
CA ASN A 408 4.89 11.67 34.65
C ASN A 408 4.64 12.82 33.66
N ALA A 409 5.12 12.65 32.42
CA ALA A 409 4.84 13.56 31.31
C ALA A 409 4.42 12.75 30.09
N ILE A 410 3.34 13.17 29.45
CA ILE A 410 2.93 12.73 28.12
C ILE A 410 3.16 13.87 27.14
N GLY A 411 3.67 13.53 25.96
CA GLY A 411 3.90 14.43 24.85
C GLY A 411 3.38 13.87 23.53
N ALA A 412 3.01 14.74 22.61
CA ALA A 412 2.75 14.37 21.22
C ALA A 412 3.32 15.44 20.28
N ILE A 413 3.92 15.00 19.18
CA ILE A 413 4.25 15.86 18.06
C ILE A 413 3.16 15.66 17.01
N LEU A 414 2.56 16.73 16.52
CA LEU A 414 1.43 16.74 15.60
C LEU A 414 1.84 17.34 14.26
N GLY A 415 1.65 16.58 13.18
CA GLY A 415 1.94 16.97 11.80
C GLY A 415 0.71 16.94 10.89
N ASP A 416 0.84 17.57 9.73
CA ASP A 416 -0.26 17.78 8.78
C ASP A 416 -0.82 16.48 8.18
N GLY A 417 0.07 15.53 7.85
CA GLY A 417 -0.28 14.23 7.28
C GLY A 417 -1.14 14.34 6.01
N TRP A 418 -1.99 13.35 5.77
CA TRP A 418 -2.97 13.38 4.66
C TRP A 418 -4.14 14.34 4.92
N TYR A 419 -4.38 14.75 6.17
CA TYR A 419 -5.51 15.59 6.55
C TYR A 419 -5.34 17.04 6.06
N ALA A 420 -4.19 17.65 6.39
CA ALA A 420 -3.89 19.05 6.11
C ALA A 420 -2.74 19.25 5.09
N GLY A 421 -1.91 18.23 4.84
CA GLY A 421 -0.78 18.32 3.93
C GLY A 421 -1.18 18.38 2.45
N TYR A 422 -0.20 18.44 1.56
CA TYR A 422 -0.46 18.25 0.13
C TYR A 422 -0.93 16.82 -0.11
N LEU A 423 -2.09 16.68 -0.75
CA LEU A 423 -2.68 15.36 -0.99
C LEU A 423 -2.59 14.98 -2.47
N ALA A 424 -1.82 13.93 -2.77
CA ALA A 424 -1.70 13.36 -4.10
C ALA A 424 -1.44 14.43 -5.19
N PHE A 425 -2.01 14.24 -6.38
CA PHE A 425 -1.90 15.17 -7.51
C PHE A 425 -3.04 16.20 -7.51
N THR A 426 -3.68 16.43 -6.36
CA THR A 426 -4.69 17.49 -6.23
C THR A 426 -4.09 18.88 -6.34
N GLY A 427 -2.79 19.01 -6.05
CA GLY A 427 -2.10 20.29 -5.93
C GLY A 427 -2.57 21.14 -4.75
N LYS A 428 -3.36 20.56 -3.83
CA LYS A 428 -4.02 21.27 -2.72
C LYS A 428 -3.53 20.77 -1.37
N ARG A 429 -3.32 21.73 -0.46
CA ARG A 429 -3.30 21.51 1.00
C ARG A 429 -4.71 21.59 1.58
N HIS A 430 -4.84 21.18 2.85
CA HIS A 430 -6.07 21.31 3.63
C HIS A 430 -7.27 20.58 2.99
N TYR A 431 -7.01 19.43 2.36
CA TYR A 431 -8.03 18.71 1.59
C TYR A 431 -9.20 18.23 2.48
N TYR A 432 -8.91 17.77 3.69
CA TYR A 432 -9.94 17.37 4.67
C TYR A 432 -10.21 18.45 5.70
N GLY A 433 -9.19 19.18 6.12
CA GLY A 433 -9.30 20.35 6.98
C GLY A 433 -7.98 21.07 7.15
N GLU A 434 -8.06 22.28 7.69
CA GLU A 434 -6.93 23.21 7.78
C GLU A 434 -6.02 22.93 8.97
N ASN A 435 -6.61 22.77 10.17
CA ASN A 435 -5.84 22.70 11.40
C ASN A 435 -5.76 21.26 11.92
N PRO A 436 -4.55 20.69 12.06
CA PRO A 436 -4.40 19.41 12.71
C PRO A 436 -4.92 19.41 14.15
N ARG A 437 -5.44 18.26 14.58
CA ARG A 437 -5.95 18.06 15.95
C ARG A 437 -5.48 16.72 16.50
N PHE A 438 -5.18 16.69 17.79
CA PHE A 438 -4.77 15.50 18.53
C PHE A 438 -5.80 15.17 19.61
N ILE A 439 -5.99 13.88 19.87
CA ILE A 439 -6.76 13.36 21.00
C ILE A 439 -6.03 12.18 21.62
N ALA A 440 -5.95 12.16 22.95
CA ALA A 440 -5.41 11.02 23.70
C ALA A 440 -6.20 10.77 24.98
N HIS A 441 -6.38 9.49 25.28
CA HIS A 441 -7.05 8.96 26.46
C HIS A 441 -6.09 7.97 27.14
N ILE A 442 -5.49 8.34 28.27
CA ILE A 442 -4.72 7.43 29.11
C ILE A 442 -5.65 6.85 30.17
N ARG A 443 -5.78 5.53 30.24
CA ARG A 443 -6.52 4.82 31.29
C ARG A 443 -5.55 4.11 32.22
N LEU A 444 -5.55 4.52 33.49
CA LEU A 444 -4.80 3.90 34.57
C LEU A 444 -5.73 3.01 35.39
N GLU A 445 -5.33 1.77 35.58
CA GLU A 445 -6.00 0.83 36.48
C GLU A 445 -5.04 0.51 37.62
N TYR A 446 -5.51 0.66 38.86
CA TYR A 446 -4.71 0.51 40.06
C TYR A 446 -4.87 -0.87 40.70
N GLN A 447 -3.91 -1.27 41.54
CA GLN A 447 -3.95 -2.57 42.22
C GLN A 447 -5.11 -2.70 43.22
N ASP A 448 -5.64 -1.58 43.73
CA ASP A 448 -6.81 -1.53 44.62
C ASP A 448 -8.16 -1.67 43.89
N GLY A 449 -8.14 -1.83 42.56
CA GLY A 449 -9.33 -1.98 41.72
C GLY A 449 -9.94 -0.65 41.25
N THR A 450 -9.43 0.50 41.70
CA THR A 450 -9.84 1.81 41.18
C THR A 450 -9.16 2.13 39.83
N SER A 451 -9.69 3.11 39.11
CA SER A 451 -9.15 3.56 37.83
C SER A 451 -9.26 5.08 37.66
N GLU A 452 -8.39 5.63 36.84
CA GLU A 452 -8.33 7.05 36.52
C GLU A 452 -8.13 7.24 35.01
N ILE A 453 -8.65 8.35 34.47
CA ILE A 453 -8.45 8.73 33.08
C ILE A 453 -7.73 10.08 33.02
N ILE A 454 -6.66 10.15 32.25
CA ILE A 454 -5.94 11.38 31.92
C ILE A 454 -6.15 11.62 30.42
N GLY A 455 -6.97 12.62 30.10
CA GLY A 455 -7.31 12.98 28.72
C GLY A 455 -6.56 14.21 28.20
N THR A 456 -6.63 14.40 26.89
CA THR A 456 -6.43 15.70 26.25
C THR A 456 -7.51 16.68 26.71
N ASP A 457 -7.10 17.86 27.18
CA ASP A 457 -7.96 18.91 27.73
C ASP A 457 -7.25 20.27 27.72
N SER A 458 -7.88 21.32 28.28
CA SER A 458 -7.34 22.69 28.30
C SER A 458 -6.14 22.91 29.22
N SER A 459 -5.69 21.90 29.98
CA SER A 459 -4.47 21.96 30.79
C SER A 459 -3.20 21.61 30.01
N TRP A 460 -3.35 21.04 28.81
CA TRP A 460 -2.22 20.78 27.92
C TRP A 460 -1.59 22.09 27.45
N LYS A 461 -0.28 22.04 27.23
CA LYS A 461 0.48 23.14 26.65
C LYS A 461 0.99 22.79 25.27
N ALA A 462 1.22 23.82 24.47
CA ALA A 462 1.68 23.71 23.11
C ALA A 462 2.83 24.69 22.80
N ALA A 463 3.72 24.27 21.91
CA ALA A 463 4.76 25.10 21.32
C ALA A 463 5.14 24.57 19.93
N TYR A 464 5.86 25.39 19.17
CA TYR A 464 6.58 24.91 17.99
C TYR A 464 8.00 24.52 18.36
N GLY A 465 8.54 23.53 17.65
CA GLY A 465 9.88 23.00 17.91
C GLY A 465 10.77 22.97 16.67
N PRO A 466 11.73 22.02 16.62
CA PRO A 466 12.72 21.93 15.54
C PRO A 466 12.14 21.51 14.19
N ILE A 467 10.97 20.87 14.15
CA ILE A 467 10.33 20.48 12.90
C ILE A 467 9.60 21.69 12.32
N ARG A 468 10.21 22.32 11.31
CA ARG A 468 9.74 23.56 10.68
C ARG A 468 8.82 23.31 9.51
N GLU A 469 9.01 22.19 8.82
CA GLU A 469 8.09 21.65 7.82
C GLU A 469 8.06 20.13 7.93
N GLY A 470 6.89 19.53 7.73
CA GLY A 470 6.72 18.09 7.58
C GLY A 470 5.54 17.83 6.67
N ASP A 471 5.82 17.43 5.43
CA ASP A 471 4.80 17.13 4.43
C ASP A 471 5.17 15.86 3.64
N LEU A 472 4.17 15.02 3.38
CA LEU A 472 4.37 13.71 2.75
C LEU A 472 5.01 13.81 1.36
N LEU A 473 4.70 14.84 0.58
CA LEU A 473 5.21 15.02 -0.78
C LEU A 473 6.41 15.98 -0.83
N MET A 474 6.41 17.00 0.03
CA MET A 474 7.41 18.06 -0.03
C MET A 474 8.68 17.76 0.78
N GLY A 475 8.61 16.84 1.75
CA GLY A 475 9.72 16.50 2.65
C GLY A 475 9.68 17.25 3.97
N CYS A 476 10.81 17.23 4.68
CA CYS A 476 10.93 17.79 6.01
C CYS A 476 11.97 18.92 6.08
N VAL A 477 11.68 19.97 6.86
CA VAL A 477 12.68 20.95 7.27
C VAL A 477 12.84 20.84 8.78
N TYR A 478 14.05 20.52 9.24
CA TYR A 478 14.39 20.33 10.64
C TYR A 478 15.51 21.29 11.06
N ASP A 479 15.24 22.17 12.02
CA ASP A 479 16.23 23.08 12.59
C ASP A 479 16.62 22.64 13.99
N ALA A 480 17.79 22.04 14.07
CA ALA A 480 18.25 21.38 15.28
C ALA A 480 18.68 22.35 16.38
N ARG A 481 18.84 23.64 16.06
CA ARG A 481 19.09 24.70 17.05
C ARG A 481 17.87 24.98 17.93
N LEU A 482 16.70 24.53 17.48
CA LEU A 482 15.41 24.69 18.15
C LEU A 482 14.95 23.42 18.89
N GLU A 483 15.83 22.42 19.01
CA GLU A 483 15.58 21.25 19.86
C GLU A 483 15.25 21.69 21.29
N MET A 484 14.31 20.98 21.92
CA MET A 484 13.89 21.22 23.30
C MET A 484 14.21 19.97 24.14
N PRO A 485 15.47 19.76 24.57
CA PRO A 485 15.84 18.56 25.30
C PRO A 485 14.97 18.33 26.53
N GLY A 486 14.45 17.10 26.66
CA GLY A 486 13.61 16.69 27.79
C GLY A 486 12.18 17.24 27.78
N TRP A 487 11.70 17.89 26.70
CA TRP A 487 10.34 18.45 26.62
C TRP A 487 9.22 17.47 27.01
N ASP A 488 9.44 16.19 26.78
CA ASP A 488 8.57 15.04 27.03
C ASP A 488 8.86 14.34 28.38
N THR A 489 9.63 14.97 29.26
CA THR A 489 9.91 14.52 30.62
C THR A 489 9.23 15.41 31.67
N PRO A 490 9.01 14.91 32.92
CA PRO A 490 8.31 15.67 33.95
C PRO A 490 9.01 16.95 34.40
N ASP A 491 10.36 16.98 34.37
CA ASP A 491 11.16 18.07 34.94
C ASP A 491 11.38 19.25 33.98
N PHE A 492 10.80 19.19 32.78
CA PHE A 492 10.96 20.23 31.77
C PHE A 492 10.25 21.54 32.16
N ASN A 493 10.96 22.66 32.02
CA ASN A 493 10.40 23.99 32.22
C ASN A 493 9.60 24.44 30.99
N ASP A 494 8.29 24.28 31.04
CA ASP A 494 7.34 24.68 30.00
C ASP A 494 6.67 26.04 30.28
N SER A 495 7.29 26.92 31.08
CA SER A 495 6.71 28.23 31.42
C SER A 495 6.55 29.15 30.20
N ALA A 496 7.36 28.93 29.16
CA ALA A 496 7.30 29.67 27.90
C ALA A 496 6.32 29.05 26.88
N TRP A 497 5.73 27.88 27.17
CA TRP A 497 4.75 27.25 26.30
C TRP A 497 3.37 27.86 26.51
N GLU A 498 2.60 27.96 25.44
CA GLU A 498 1.23 28.46 25.49
C GLU A 498 0.25 27.34 25.84
N LYS A 499 -1.01 27.67 26.14
CA LYS A 499 -2.05 26.66 26.32
C LYS A 499 -2.43 26.07 24.96
N ALA A 500 -2.61 24.75 24.91
CA ALA A 500 -3.22 24.10 23.76
C ALA A 500 -4.68 24.56 23.60
N ILE A 501 -5.14 24.63 22.36
CA ILE A 501 -6.49 25.07 22.01
C ILE A 501 -7.38 23.84 21.92
N VAL A 502 -8.38 23.75 22.80
CA VAL A 502 -9.43 22.73 22.72
C VAL A 502 -10.41 23.11 21.62
N ASP A 503 -10.69 22.16 20.73
CA ASP A 503 -11.60 22.34 19.61
C ASP A 503 -12.85 21.46 19.79
N GLU A 504 -13.90 22.07 20.35
CA GLU A 504 -15.17 21.38 20.58
C GLU A 504 -16.02 21.26 19.30
N SER A 505 -15.60 21.87 18.18
CA SER A 505 -16.31 21.75 16.90
C SER A 505 -16.00 20.45 16.17
N VAL A 506 -14.93 19.75 16.55
CA VAL A 506 -14.55 18.47 15.93
C VAL A 506 -15.55 17.38 16.29
N ASN A 507 -16.28 16.91 15.28
CA ASN A 507 -17.14 15.75 15.37
C ASN A 507 -16.60 14.63 14.46
N ALA A 508 -15.68 13.83 14.99
CA ALA A 508 -15.04 12.73 14.29
C ALA A 508 -15.58 11.37 14.76
N ASN A 509 -15.86 10.46 13.83
CA ASN A 509 -16.21 9.08 14.14
C ASN A 509 -14.93 8.27 14.41
N LEU A 510 -14.56 8.14 15.68
CA LEU A 510 -13.35 7.43 16.12
C LEU A 510 -13.55 5.91 16.16
N GLU A 511 -12.70 5.17 15.45
CA GLU A 511 -12.75 3.71 15.40
C GLU A 511 -11.36 3.09 15.58
N PRO A 512 -11.20 1.95 16.27
CA PRO A 512 -9.94 1.24 16.31
C PRO A 512 -9.42 0.93 14.91
N HIS A 513 -8.14 1.13 14.69
CA HIS A 513 -7.49 0.71 13.44
C HIS A 513 -7.42 -0.82 13.38
N PRO A 514 -7.95 -1.49 12.32
CA PRO A 514 -7.90 -2.95 12.24
C PRO A 514 -6.55 -3.48 11.74
N GLY A 515 -5.80 -2.68 10.99
CA GLY A 515 -4.48 -3.00 10.43
C GLY A 515 -3.30 -2.71 11.37
N GLN A 516 -2.11 -3.11 10.95
CA GLN A 516 -0.86 -2.80 11.63
C GLN A 516 -0.41 -1.36 11.34
N PRO A 517 0.17 -0.65 12.34
CA PRO A 517 0.69 0.70 12.13
C PRO A 517 1.86 0.72 11.15
N ILE A 518 2.14 1.90 10.59
CA ILE A 518 3.34 2.14 9.79
C ILE A 518 4.53 2.25 10.74
N ARG A 519 5.63 1.57 10.45
CA ARG A 519 6.82 1.50 11.31
C ARG A 519 8.11 1.57 10.51
N ARG A 520 9.22 1.84 11.21
CA ARG A 520 10.59 1.61 10.70
C ARG A 520 10.86 0.10 10.70
N ILE A 521 10.98 -0.51 9.52
CA ILE A 521 10.98 -1.97 9.35
C ILE A 521 12.40 -2.53 9.26
N GLU A 522 13.23 -1.97 8.37
CA GLU A 522 14.58 -2.46 8.10
C GLU A 522 15.51 -1.29 7.70
N GLU A 523 16.82 -1.46 7.89
CA GLU A 523 17.83 -0.46 7.54
C GLU A 523 18.67 -0.94 6.35
N ILE A 524 18.94 -0.05 5.39
CA ILE A 524 19.77 -0.30 4.20
C ILE A 524 20.98 0.63 4.21
N THR A 525 22.17 0.05 4.36
CA THR A 525 23.43 0.81 4.25
C THR A 525 23.69 1.20 2.79
N ALA A 526 24.15 2.43 2.54
CA ALA A 526 24.60 2.81 1.20
C ALA A 526 25.71 1.88 0.68
N LYS A 527 25.70 1.62 -0.63
CA LYS A 527 26.61 0.68 -1.31
C LYS A 527 27.67 1.40 -2.14
N LYS A 528 27.35 2.58 -2.66
CA LYS A 528 28.27 3.40 -3.45
C LYS A 528 28.09 4.88 -3.13
N LEU A 529 29.19 5.62 -3.19
CA LEU A 529 29.25 7.07 -3.07
C LEU A 529 29.98 7.64 -4.29
N THR A 530 29.41 8.67 -4.91
CA THR A 530 30.00 9.42 -6.03
C THR A 530 29.91 10.92 -5.76
N GLU A 531 30.69 11.71 -6.50
CA GLU A 531 30.66 13.17 -6.46
C GLU A 531 30.56 13.70 -7.91
N PRO A 532 29.37 13.67 -8.54
CA PRO A 532 29.21 14.09 -9.94
C PRO A 532 29.51 15.58 -10.16
N LYS A 533 29.40 16.41 -9.11
CA LYS A 533 29.81 17.83 -9.11
C LYS A 533 30.47 18.15 -7.77
N PRO A 534 31.42 19.11 -7.71
CA PRO A 534 32.06 19.49 -6.45
C PRO A 534 31.04 19.82 -5.36
N GLY A 535 31.12 19.13 -4.21
CA GLY A 535 30.21 19.33 -3.08
C GLY A 535 28.78 18.76 -3.27
N VAL A 536 28.55 17.99 -4.34
CA VAL A 536 27.30 17.25 -4.59
C VAL A 536 27.59 15.76 -4.49
N TYR A 537 27.18 15.14 -3.41
CA TYR A 537 27.45 13.73 -3.13
C TYR A 537 26.23 12.87 -3.42
N VAL A 538 26.37 11.85 -4.26
CA VAL A 538 25.28 10.93 -4.60
C VAL A 538 25.59 9.54 -4.06
N PHE A 539 24.71 9.05 -3.18
CA PHE A 539 24.73 7.72 -2.59
C PHE A 539 23.75 6.81 -3.34
N ASP A 540 24.15 5.57 -3.56
CA ASP A 540 23.31 4.50 -4.10
C ASP A 540 23.09 3.45 -3.01
N LEU A 541 21.83 3.22 -2.63
CA LEU A 541 21.47 2.20 -1.65
C LEU A 541 21.44 0.78 -2.24
N GLY A 542 21.45 0.64 -3.57
CA GLY A 542 21.35 -0.63 -4.29
C GLY A 542 19.94 -1.22 -4.32
N GLN A 543 18.94 -0.52 -3.77
CA GLN A 543 17.55 -0.91 -3.73
C GLN A 543 16.65 0.33 -3.77
N ASN A 544 15.67 0.36 -4.68
CA ASN A 544 14.60 1.36 -4.66
C ASN A 544 13.66 1.01 -3.50
N MET A 545 13.78 1.76 -2.41
CA MET A 545 13.08 1.58 -1.15
C MET A 545 12.10 2.72 -0.89
N VAL A 546 11.27 2.59 0.15
CA VAL A 546 10.35 3.64 0.59
C VAL A 546 10.54 3.91 2.06
N GLY A 547 10.59 5.19 2.40
CA GLY A 547 10.87 5.69 3.74
C GLY A 547 11.71 6.96 3.66
N TRP A 548 12.84 7.01 4.36
CA TRP A 548 13.75 8.16 4.36
C TRP A 548 15.19 7.73 4.63
N VAL A 549 16.11 8.68 4.72
CA VAL A 549 17.47 8.42 5.19
C VAL A 549 17.69 8.91 6.62
N ARG A 550 18.50 8.15 7.36
CA ARG A 550 19.25 8.65 8.50
C ARG A 550 20.58 9.21 7.98
N LEU A 551 20.78 10.51 8.11
CA LEU A 551 22.01 11.20 7.74
C LEU A 551 22.87 11.45 8.98
N LYS A 552 24.13 11.00 8.98
CA LYS A 552 25.13 11.40 9.99
C LYS A 552 25.96 12.57 9.46
N ALA A 553 25.80 13.73 10.08
CA ALA A 553 26.49 14.95 9.66
C ALA A 553 27.13 15.69 10.83
N ARG A 554 28.24 16.38 10.56
CA ARG A 554 28.86 17.39 11.43
C ARG A 554 28.94 18.72 10.68
N GLY A 555 29.11 19.81 11.40
CA GLY A 555 29.25 21.14 10.78
C GLY A 555 29.06 22.26 11.78
N GLN A 556 28.94 23.48 11.28
CA GLN A 556 28.65 24.66 12.10
C GLN A 556 27.16 24.71 12.50
N ALA A 557 26.87 25.32 13.65
CA ALA A 557 25.49 25.55 14.07
C ALA A 557 24.75 26.40 13.03
N GLY A 558 23.60 25.93 12.56
CA GLY A 558 22.80 26.58 11.52
C GLY A 558 23.30 26.34 10.09
N GLN A 559 24.34 25.53 9.88
CA GLN A 559 24.72 25.08 8.54
C GLN A 559 23.57 24.29 7.93
N LYS A 560 23.18 24.66 6.70
CA LYS A 560 22.09 24.00 5.95
C LYS A 560 22.65 22.83 5.17
N VAL A 561 22.15 21.63 5.44
CA VAL A 561 22.40 20.41 4.67
C VAL A 561 21.10 19.97 4.01
N VAL A 562 21.17 19.66 2.71
CA VAL A 562 19.99 19.28 1.90
C VAL A 562 20.16 17.87 1.40
N VAL A 563 19.11 17.07 1.55
CA VAL A 563 19.03 15.66 1.15
C VAL A 563 17.88 15.49 0.16
N ARG A 564 18.19 15.16 -1.09
CA ARG A 564 17.20 14.89 -2.14
C ARG A 564 17.14 13.41 -2.50
N HIS A 565 15.96 12.94 -2.87
CA HIS A 565 15.69 11.53 -3.12
C HIS A 565 15.29 11.29 -4.58
N ALA A 566 15.76 10.20 -5.19
CA ALA A 566 15.42 9.82 -6.55
C ALA A 566 15.43 8.31 -6.79
N GLU A 567 14.60 7.84 -7.72
CA GLU A 567 14.57 6.44 -8.13
C GLU A 567 15.68 6.09 -9.13
N MET A 568 16.12 7.05 -9.94
CA MET A 568 17.06 6.84 -11.06
C MET A 568 18.13 7.94 -11.12
N LEU A 569 19.20 7.69 -11.88
CA LEU A 569 20.26 8.66 -12.18
C LEU A 569 20.19 9.12 -13.64
N ASN A 570 20.60 10.36 -13.89
CA ASN A 570 20.95 10.85 -15.22
C ASN A 570 22.26 10.20 -15.72
N PRO A 571 22.55 10.26 -17.03
CA PRO A 571 23.80 9.73 -17.58
C PRO A 571 25.08 10.35 -16.99
N ASP A 572 25.02 11.58 -16.48
CA ASP A 572 26.15 12.28 -15.84
C ASP A 572 26.37 11.88 -14.37
N GLY A 573 25.56 10.96 -13.84
CA GLY A 573 25.62 10.49 -12.46
C GLY A 573 24.87 11.38 -11.45
N THR A 574 24.26 12.48 -11.87
CA THR A 574 23.35 13.27 -11.01
C THR A 574 22.00 12.58 -10.86
N ILE A 575 21.24 12.89 -9.81
CA ILE A 575 19.92 12.28 -9.59
C ILE A 575 18.85 12.76 -10.58
N TYR A 576 17.98 11.86 -11.02
CA TYR A 576 16.84 12.16 -11.90
C TYR A 576 15.56 12.32 -11.07
N THR A 577 15.03 13.54 -10.98
CA THR A 577 13.83 13.86 -10.18
C THR A 577 12.66 14.36 -11.03
N THR A 578 12.78 14.39 -12.36
CA THR A 578 11.74 14.95 -13.24
C THR A 578 10.44 14.16 -13.17
N ASN A 579 10.51 12.84 -12.97
CA ASN A 579 9.34 11.97 -12.83
C ASN A 579 8.62 12.09 -11.47
N LEU A 580 9.19 12.83 -10.50
CA LEU A 580 8.53 13.12 -9.23
C LEU A 580 7.45 14.21 -9.36
N ARG A 581 7.42 14.90 -10.52
CA ARG A 581 6.47 15.96 -10.84
C ARG A 581 6.51 17.09 -9.81
N ALA A 582 5.41 17.38 -9.11
CA ALA A 582 5.37 18.43 -8.10
C ALA A 582 5.89 17.99 -6.72
N ALA A 583 6.16 16.69 -6.49
CA ALA A 583 6.74 16.24 -5.23
C ALA A 583 8.20 16.70 -5.14
N ARG A 584 8.50 17.49 -4.10
CA ARG A 584 9.85 18.01 -3.85
C ARG A 584 10.79 16.92 -3.32
N ALA A 585 10.27 15.96 -2.53
CA ALA A 585 11.01 14.82 -1.97
C ALA A 585 12.38 15.19 -1.38
N THR A 586 12.44 16.30 -0.64
CA THR A 586 13.69 16.90 -0.15
C THR A 586 13.60 17.17 1.34
N ASP A 587 14.57 16.65 2.07
CA ASP A 587 14.74 16.91 3.49
C ASP A 587 15.87 17.92 3.70
N THR A 588 15.68 18.86 4.62
CA THR A 588 16.64 19.92 4.94
C THR A 588 16.92 19.93 6.44
N TYR A 589 18.19 19.88 6.80
CA TYR A 589 18.65 19.93 8.18
C TYR A 589 19.48 21.21 8.41
N PHE A 590 19.12 21.99 9.43
CA PHE A 590 20.02 23.00 10.00
C PHE A 590 20.72 22.38 11.21
N LEU A 591 22.04 22.24 11.11
CA LEU A 591 22.82 21.47 12.08
C LEU A 591 22.88 22.19 13.45
N ALA A 592 23.04 21.42 14.53
CA ALA A 592 23.18 21.99 15.88
C ALA A 592 24.59 22.56 16.14
N GLY A 593 25.56 22.20 15.29
CA GLY A 593 26.98 22.43 15.53
C GLY A 593 27.63 21.26 16.27
N GLY A 594 28.97 21.19 16.22
CA GLY A 594 29.74 20.25 17.03
C GLY A 594 29.96 18.89 16.38
N GLU A 595 29.83 17.82 17.16
CA GLU A 595 30.16 16.46 16.74
C GLU A 595 29.19 15.89 15.71
N LYS A 596 29.66 14.86 15.00
CA LYS A 596 28.88 14.16 13.98
C LYS A 596 27.72 13.41 14.65
N ARG A 597 26.48 13.73 14.28
CA ARG A 597 25.27 13.09 14.82
C ARG A 597 24.24 12.77 13.75
N ALA A 598 23.28 11.91 14.09
CA ALA A 598 22.26 11.42 13.18
C ALA A 598 21.05 12.38 13.08
N TYR A 599 20.50 12.48 11.89
CA TYR A 599 19.31 13.26 11.55
C TYR A 599 18.36 12.37 10.75
N GLU A 600 17.08 12.35 11.12
CA GLU A 600 15.98 11.71 10.39
C GLU A 600 14.85 12.75 10.20
N PRO A 601 14.08 12.69 9.11
CA PRO A 601 12.95 13.59 8.90
C PRO A 601 11.72 13.15 9.72
N TYR A 602 10.75 14.07 9.82
CA TYR A 602 9.47 13.84 10.46
C TYR A 602 8.33 14.06 9.45
N PHE A 603 7.25 13.30 9.62
CA PHE A 603 5.99 13.46 8.88
C PHE A 603 6.13 13.48 7.35
N THR A 604 7.05 12.69 6.82
CA THR A 604 7.27 12.53 5.38
C THR A 604 7.72 11.10 5.05
N PHE A 605 7.70 10.75 3.77
CA PHE A 605 8.35 9.58 3.21
C PHE A 605 8.60 9.79 1.71
N HIS A 606 9.57 9.06 1.16
CA HIS A 606 10.00 9.15 -0.22
C HIS A 606 10.18 7.75 -0.80
N GLY A 607 9.98 7.58 -2.11
CA GLY A 607 10.42 6.39 -2.86
C GLY A 607 11.71 6.67 -3.62
N PHE A 608 12.78 5.94 -3.33
CA PHE A 608 14.11 6.23 -3.87
C PHE A 608 15.09 5.07 -3.76
N GLN A 609 16.07 5.06 -4.66
CA GLN A 609 17.30 4.27 -4.54
C GLN A 609 18.52 5.16 -4.30
N TYR A 610 18.50 6.38 -4.86
CA TYR A 610 19.60 7.30 -4.86
C TYR A 610 19.31 8.51 -3.98
N VAL A 611 20.35 8.98 -3.29
CA VAL A 611 20.27 10.07 -2.32
C VAL A 611 21.35 11.08 -2.66
N GLU A 612 20.97 12.32 -2.93
CA GLU A 612 21.90 13.42 -3.10
C GLU A 612 22.03 14.21 -1.80
N VAL A 613 23.26 14.44 -1.33
CA VAL A 613 23.56 15.25 -0.15
C VAL A 613 24.41 16.45 -0.58
N THR A 614 23.96 17.65 -0.20
CA THR A 614 24.65 18.92 -0.47
C THR A 614 24.72 19.79 0.80
N GLY A 615 25.65 20.75 0.83
CA GLY A 615 25.82 21.67 1.96
C GLY A 615 26.79 21.20 3.03
N LEU A 616 27.51 20.10 2.81
CA LEU A 616 28.63 19.68 3.65
C LEU A 616 29.93 20.38 3.19
N ASP A 617 30.76 20.77 4.15
CA ASP A 617 32.10 21.35 3.95
C ASP A 617 33.21 20.28 3.95
N TYR A 618 32.83 19.01 3.94
CA TYR A 618 33.70 17.86 3.87
C TYR A 618 33.10 16.77 2.97
N LYS A 619 33.95 15.83 2.54
CA LYS A 619 33.49 14.62 1.84
C LYS A 619 32.90 13.62 2.83
N PRO A 620 31.62 13.26 2.72
CA PRO A 620 31.00 12.29 3.63
C PRO A 620 31.53 10.88 3.40
N GLU A 621 31.31 10.03 4.40
CA GLU A 621 31.63 8.60 4.34
C GLU A 621 30.42 7.80 3.86
N LEU A 622 30.63 6.62 3.29
CA LEU A 622 29.53 5.75 2.84
C LEU A 622 28.54 5.44 3.98
N SER A 623 29.04 5.26 5.21
CA SER A 623 28.24 4.99 6.42
C SER A 623 27.42 6.18 6.92
N ASP A 624 27.54 7.35 6.29
CA ASP A 624 26.81 8.55 6.72
C ASP A 624 25.37 8.56 6.25
N VAL A 625 25.03 7.73 5.27
CA VAL A 625 23.67 7.58 4.76
C VAL A 625 23.21 6.14 4.99
N THR A 626 22.12 6.00 5.73
CA THR A 626 21.41 4.73 5.93
C THR A 626 19.95 4.94 5.53
N GLY A 627 19.45 4.17 4.57
CA GLY A 627 18.02 4.14 4.24
C GLY A 627 17.24 3.44 5.36
N ILE A 628 16.14 4.06 5.80
CA ILE A 628 15.21 3.53 6.79
C ILE A 628 13.94 3.16 6.06
N VAL A 629 13.71 1.86 5.87
CA VAL A 629 12.54 1.35 5.15
C VAL A 629 11.30 1.44 6.03
N VAL A 630 10.23 1.99 5.49
CA VAL A 630 8.99 2.29 6.20
C VAL A 630 7.79 1.79 5.42
N HIS A 631 6.96 0.97 6.06
CA HIS A 631 5.67 0.52 5.55
C HIS A 631 4.78 0.04 6.71
N SER A 632 3.50 -0.29 6.47
CA SER A 632 2.67 -0.99 7.46
C SER A 632 3.39 -2.28 7.90
N ASP A 633 3.43 -2.60 9.19
CA ASP A 633 4.25 -3.70 9.75
C ASP A 633 3.74 -5.11 9.38
N LEU A 634 3.81 -5.45 8.09
CA LEU A 634 3.34 -6.70 7.50
C LEU A 634 4.49 -7.69 7.41
N GLN A 635 4.29 -8.88 7.96
CA GLN A 635 5.30 -9.93 7.98
C GLN A 635 5.42 -10.63 6.62
N ARG A 636 6.64 -11.02 6.24
CA ARG A 636 6.86 -11.89 5.08
C ARG A 636 6.34 -13.30 5.38
N VAL A 637 5.42 -13.80 4.57
CA VAL A 637 4.78 -15.12 4.76
C VAL A 637 5.15 -16.15 3.69
N SER A 638 6.03 -15.81 2.75
CA SER A 638 6.44 -16.76 1.70
C SER A 638 7.89 -16.65 1.27
N SER A 639 8.36 -17.68 0.58
CA SER A 639 9.56 -17.63 -0.25
C SER A 639 9.30 -18.30 -1.60
N PHE A 640 10.08 -17.91 -2.60
CA PHE A 640 10.09 -18.51 -3.92
C PHE A 640 11.53 -18.48 -4.45
N GLU A 641 11.95 -19.58 -5.05
CA GLU A 641 13.24 -19.73 -5.71
C GLU A 641 13.09 -20.72 -6.87
N CYS A 642 13.82 -20.51 -7.97
CA CYS A 642 13.84 -21.41 -9.11
C CYS A 642 15.20 -21.41 -9.83
N SER A 643 15.30 -22.28 -10.83
CA SER A 643 16.50 -22.47 -11.66
C SER A 643 16.95 -21.26 -12.50
N GLU A 644 16.14 -20.21 -12.67
CA GLU A 644 16.50 -18.99 -13.41
C GLU A 644 16.68 -17.81 -12.43
N PRO A 645 17.93 -17.38 -12.16
CA PRO A 645 18.22 -16.31 -11.21
C PRO A 645 17.50 -14.98 -11.50
N LEU A 646 17.23 -14.65 -12.78
CA LEU A 646 16.50 -13.43 -13.12
C LEU A 646 15.03 -13.48 -12.66
N VAL A 647 14.40 -14.66 -12.64
CA VAL A 647 13.06 -14.85 -12.09
C VAL A 647 13.07 -14.71 -10.55
N ASN A 648 14.12 -15.21 -9.90
CA ASN A 648 14.29 -15.01 -8.45
C ASN A 648 14.39 -13.52 -8.11
N LYS A 649 15.15 -12.77 -8.91
CA LYS A 649 15.23 -11.30 -8.77
C LYS A 649 13.91 -10.60 -9.10
N LEU A 650 13.16 -11.06 -10.11
CA LEU A 650 11.81 -10.57 -10.41
C LEU A 650 10.85 -10.73 -9.22
N VAL A 651 10.86 -11.88 -8.54
CA VAL A 651 10.06 -12.06 -7.32
C VAL A 651 10.50 -11.09 -6.24
N GLN A 652 11.81 -10.94 -5.99
CA GLN A 652 12.31 -9.95 -5.02
C GLN A 652 11.85 -8.53 -5.36
N ASN A 653 11.94 -8.13 -6.62
CA ASN A 653 11.49 -6.81 -7.08
C ASN A 653 9.98 -6.62 -6.85
N THR A 654 9.19 -7.68 -7.02
CA THR A 654 7.75 -7.68 -6.71
C THR A 654 7.49 -7.46 -5.22
N VAL A 655 8.26 -8.10 -4.33
CA VAL A 655 8.14 -7.89 -2.88
C VAL A 655 8.50 -6.45 -2.50
N TRP A 656 9.58 -5.91 -3.04
CA TRP A 656 9.99 -4.53 -2.79
C TRP A 656 8.99 -3.52 -3.33
N GLY A 657 8.39 -3.79 -4.49
CA GLY A 657 7.30 -2.98 -5.03
C GLY A 657 6.07 -2.95 -4.13
N GLN A 658 5.72 -4.10 -3.54
CA GLN A 658 4.64 -4.18 -2.56
C GLN A 658 4.98 -3.44 -1.25
N LYS A 659 6.16 -3.72 -0.66
CA LYS A 659 6.63 -3.04 0.56
C LYS A 659 6.54 -1.53 0.40
N GLY A 660 7.00 -1.03 -0.75
CA GLY A 660 7.02 0.40 -1.02
C GLY A 660 5.65 1.07 -1.08
N ASN A 661 4.60 0.31 -1.38
CA ASN A 661 3.27 0.86 -1.65
C ASN A 661 2.21 0.45 -0.63
N PHE A 662 2.60 -0.22 0.45
CA PHE A 662 1.69 -0.66 1.51
C PHE A 662 1.92 0.20 2.75
N LEU A 663 1.66 1.51 2.60
CA LEU A 663 1.70 2.50 3.68
C LEU A 663 0.26 2.89 4.03
N ASP A 664 -0.38 2.06 4.85
CA ASP A 664 -1.80 2.15 5.29
C ASP A 664 -2.89 2.03 4.20
N VAL A 665 -2.55 2.37 2.96
CA VAL A 665 -3.38 2.25 1.75
C VAL A 665 -2.51 1.60 0.66
N PRO A 666 -3.04 0.71 -0.20
CA PRO A 666 -2.30 0.12 -1.33
C PRO A 666 -2.12 1.19 -2.42
N THR A 667 -1.06 1.97 -2.33
CA THR A 667 -0.80 3.08 -3.24
C THR A 667 -0.33 2.58 -4.60
N ASP A 668 -0.62 3.31 -5.66
CA ASP A 668 -0.08 3.02 -6.97
C ASP A 668 1.46 3.14 -6.98
N CYS A 669 1.98 4.29 -6.55
CA CYS A 669 3.41 4.57 -6.47
C CYS A 669 3.77 5.38 -5.20
N PRO A 670 5.01 5.33 -4.69
CA PRO A 670 5.33 5.93 -3.39
C PRO A 670 6.18 7.21 -3.44
N GLN A 671 6.57 7.68 -4.63
CA GLN A 671 7.58 8.72 -4.82
C GLN A 671 7.01 10.07 -5.30
N ARG A 672 6.16 10.06 -6.33
CA ARG A 672 5.66 11.29 -6.96
C ARG A 672 4.49 11.87 -6.15
N ASP A 673 3.98 13.00 -6.61
CA ASP A 673 2.78 13.67 -6.12
C ASP A 673 1.50 12.88 -6.42
N GLU A 674 1.40 11.63 -6.01
CA GLU A 674 0.24 10.77 -6.26
C GLU A 674 -0.09 9.89 -5.07
N ARG A 675 0.53 8.71 -4.96
CA ARG A 675 0.44 7.86 -3.77
C ARG A 675 -1.01 7.59 -3.35
N ALA A 676 -1.86 7.31 -4.34
CA ALA A 676 -3.29 7.15 -4.14
C ALA A 676 -3.68 5.67 -4.15
N GLY A 677 -4.72 5.30 -3.40
CA GLY A 677 -5.20 3.92 -3.30
C GLY A 677 -5.94 3.44 -4.54
N TRP A 678 -5.26 3.35 -5.67
CA TRP A 678 -5.82 3.00 -6.96
C TRP A 678 -6.39 1.57 -6.97
N THR A 679 -7.68 1.48 -7.30
CA THR A 679 -8.44 0.24 -7.19
C THR A 679 -8.06 -0.78 -8.25
N GLY A 680 -7.69 -0.31 -9.46
CA GLY A 680 -7.22 -1.16 -10.55
C GLY A 680 -5.93 -1.89 -10.18
N ASP A 681 -4.94 -1.16 -9.70
CA ASP A 681 -3.67 -1.69 -9.19
C ASP A 681 -3.93 -2.73 -8.10
N ALA A 682 -4.69 -2.37 -7.07
CA ALA A 682 -4.97 -3.26 -5.95
C ALA A 682 -5.61 -4.58 -6.40
N GLN A 683 -6.60 -4.55 -7.30
CA GLN A 683 -7.30 -5.77 -7.71
C GLN A 683 -6.42 -6.75 -8.49
N VAL A 684 -5.55 -6.26 -9.37
CA VAL A 684 -4.71 -7.12 -10.20
C VAL A 684 -3.56 -7.74 -9.41
N PHE A 685 -3.22 -7.14 -8.27
CA PHE A 685 -2.08 -7.54 -7.46
C PHE A 685 -2.47 -8.27 -6.17
N MET A 686 -3.72 -8.14 -5.67
CA MET A 686 -4.09 -8.55 -4.31
C MET A 686 -3.74 -10.00 -3.95
N LYS A 687 -3.95 -10.98 -4.84
CA LYS A 687 -3.59 -12.37 -4.53
C LYS A 687 -2.09 -12.56 -4.40
N THR A 688 -1.30 -11.93 -5.28
CA THR A 688 0.16 -11.86 -5.13
C THR A 688 0.55 -11.18 -3.81
N ALA A 689 -0.13 -10.08 -3.46
CA ALA A 689 0.13 -9.34 -2.23
C ALA A 689 -0.06 -10.21 -0.97
N CYS A 690 -1.14 -10.98 -0.92
CA CYS A 690 -1.46 -11.90 0.17
C CYS A 690 -0.54 -13.12 0.24
N LEU A 691 -0.03 -13.59 -0.91
CA LEU A 691 0.99 -14.64 -0.94
C LEU A 691 2.33 -14.12 -0.40
N ASN A 692 2.64 -12.85 -0.65
CA ASN A 692 3.90 -12.23 -0.29
C ASN A 692 3.98 -11.85 1.20
N LEU A 693 3.03 -11.04 1.68
CA LEU A 693 3.01 -10.46 3.03
C LEU A 693 1.68 -10.80 3.73
N ASP A 694 1.70 -10.88 5.07
CA ASP A 694 0.52 -11.09 5.91
C ASP A 694 -0.40 -9.84 5.88
N ALA A 695 -1.24 -9.74 4.84
CA ALA A 695 -2.03 -8.54 4.55
C ALA A 695 -3.55 -8.60 4.85
N PRO A 696 -4.14 -9.58 5.59
CA PRO A 696 -5.60 -9.63 5.77
C PRO A 696 -6.13 -8.42 6.55
N ALA A 697 -5.42 -7.98 7.58
CA ALA A 697 -5.82 -6.81 8.39
C ALA A 697 -5.71 -5.50 7.59
N PHE A 698 -4.68 -5.38 6.75
CA PHE A 698 -4.48 -4.26 5.83
C PHE A 698 -5.64 -4.12 4.83
N PHE A 699 -6.02 -5.23 4.17
CA PHE A 699 -7.14 -5.21 3.23
C PHE A 699 -8.50 -5.12 3.93
N THR A 700 -8.64 -5.60 5.17
CA THR A 700 -9.86 -5.37 5.97
C THR A 700 -10.11 -3.87 6.13
N LYS A 701 -9.06 -3.09 6.41
CA LYS A 701 -9.12 -1.63 6.48
C LYS A 701 -9.49 -1.02 5.12
N TRP A 702 -8.69 -1.30 4.08
CA TRP A 702 -8.87 -0.64 2.79
C TRP A 702 -10.20 -0.99 2.10
N LEU A 703 -10.73 -2.20 2.28
CA LEU A 703 -12.04 -2.57 1.74
C LEU A 703 -13.19 -1.75 2.37
N VAL A 704 -13.03 -1.25 3.60
CA VAL A 704 -13.96 -0.28 4.18
C VAL A 704 -13.87 1.05 3.44
N ASP A 705 -12.65 1.57 3.23
CA ASP A 705 -12.42 2.80 2.46
C ASP A 705 -13.06 2.70 1.06
N LEU A 706 -12.97 1.55 0.40
CA LEU A 706 -13.56 1.32 -0.93
C LEU A 706 -15.08 1.12 -0.89
N CYS A 707 -15.55 0.12 -0.12
CA CYS A 707 -16.91 -0.37 -0.21
C CYS A 707 -17.93 0.47 0.58
N GLN A 708 -17.48 1.22 1.58
CA GLN A 708 -18.34 2.04 2.44
C GLN A 708 -18.10 3.53 2.22
N ASP A 709 -16.83 3.93 2.15
CA ASP A 709 -16.49 5.36 2.17
C ASP A 709 -16.38 5.96 0.77
N SER A 710 -15.93 5.20 -0.21
CA SER A 710 -15.72 5.71 -1.58
C SER A 710 -16.87 5.39 -2.54
N GLN A 711 -17.86 4.57 -2.15
CA GLN A 711 -18.99 4.28 -3.04
C GLN A 711 -20.00 5.44 -3.09
N ARG A 712 -20.43 5.79 -4.31
CA ARG A 712 -21.50 6.77 -4.54
C ARG A 712 -22.88 6.17 -4.33
N ASN A 713 -23.88 7.06 -4.18
CA ASN A 713 -25.29 6.70 -4.04
C ASN A 713 -25.86 5.94 -5.25
N ASP A 714 -25.28 6.11 -6.45
CA ASP A 714 -25.69 5.39 -7.66
C ASP A 714 -25.06 3.99 -7.78
N GLY A 715 -24.24 3.58 -6.82
CA GLY A 715 -23.58 2.27 -6.76
C GLY A 715 -22.17 2.25 -7.36
N ALA A 716 -21.70 3.33 -7.98
CA ALA A 716 -20.35 3.36 -8.55
C ALA A 716 -19.28 3.41 -7.44
N PHE A 717 -18.30 2.51 -7.50
CA PHE A 717 -17.06 2.61 -6.72
C PHE A 717 -16.09 3.60 -7.34
N GLY A 718 -15.29 4.26 -6.51
CA GLY A 718 -14.26 5.21 -6.95
C GLY A 718 -13.07 4.52 -7.60
N ASP A 719 -12.36 5.25 -8.47
CA ASP A 719 -11.13 4.74 -9.08
C ASP A 719 -9.96 4.70 -8.08
N VAL A 720 -10.07 5.46 -6.98
CA VAL A 720 -9.17 5.43 -5.82
C VAL A 720 -9.97 5.38 -4.51
N ALA A 721 -9.40 4.74 -3.48
CA ALA A 721 -9.95 4.68 -2.13
C ALA A 721 -8.83 4.85 -1.07
N PRO A 722 -8.89 5.85 -0.17
CA PRO A 722 -9.92 6.90 -0.04
C PRO A 722 -10.07 7.80 -1.28
N HIS A 723 -11.31 8.20 -1.58
CA HIS A 723 -11.57 9.00 -2.79
C HIS A 723 -11.16 10.47 -2.65
N ILE A 724 -10.38 10.98 -3.61
CA ILE A 724 -9.82 12.34 -3.62
C ILE A 724 -10.54 13.33 -4.56
N ASN A 725 -11.72 12.97 -5.07
CA ASN A 725 -12.65 13.84 -5.83
C ASN A 725 -12.07 14.57 -7.06
N ILE A 726 -10.96 14.07 -7.60
CA ILE A 726 -10.35 14.55 -8.84
C ILE A 726 -10.21 13.45 -9.90
N VAL A 727 -10.55 12.22 -9.55
CA VAL A 727 -10.63 11.06 -10.45
C VAL A 727 -12.08 10.58 -10.55
N SER A 728 -12.33 9.67 -11.49
CA SER A 728 -13.67 9.22 -11.84
C SER A 728 -14.15 8.07 -10.94
N TYR A 729 -15.35 7.58 -11.26
CA TYR A 729 -15.98 6.43 -10.65
C TYR A 729 -16.43 5.45 -11.74
N GLY A 730 -16.61 4.18 -11.37
CA GLY A 730 -17.34 3.20 -12.20
C GLY A 730 -16.60 2.72 -13.45
N ASN A 731 -15.30 2.98 -13.57
CA ASN A 731 -14.50 2.51 -14.69
C ASN A 731 -14.26 1.00 -14.61
N THR A 732 -14.26 0.34 -15.78
CA THR A 732 -13.99 -1.09 -15.89
C THR A 732 -12.55 -1.38 -15.51
N GLY A 733 -12.34 -2.39 -14.67
CA GLY A 733 -11.02 -2.77 -14.17
C GLY A 733 -10.58 -1.96 -12.95
N TRP A 734 -11.32 -0.91 -12.55
CA TRP A 734 -11.07 -0.15 -11.33
C TRP A 734 -12.20 -0.36 -10.33
N SER A 735 -13.43 -0.01 -10.72
CA SER A 735 -14.60 -0.22 -9.87
C SER A 735 -14.88 -1.70 -9.56
N ASP A 736 -14.41 -2.61 -10.41
CA ASP A 736 -14.52 -4.06 -10.22
C ASP A 736 -13.66 -4.58 -9.05
N ALA A 737 -12.76 -3.76 -8.50
CA ALA A 737 -11.98 -4.10 -7.31
C ALA A 737 -12.85 -4.43 -6.10
N GLY A 738 -14.06 -3.85 -5.99
CA GLY A 738 -14.98 -4.16 -4.89
C GLY A 738 -15.27 -5.67 -4.83
N PRO A 739 -15.94 -6.26 -5.83
CA PRO A 739 -16.18 -7.71 -5.86
C PRO A 739 -14.91 -8.55 -5.92
N VAL A 740 -13.90 -8.15 -6.72
CA VAL A 740 -12.66 -8.93 -6.89
C VAL A 740 -11.90 -9.05 -5.57
N CYS A 741 -11.61 -7.94 -4.89
CA CYS A 741 -10.81 -7.94 -3.68
C CYS A 741 -11.53 -8.61 -2.49
N ASN A 742 -12.86 -8.42 -2.36
CA ASN A 742 -13.65 -9.15 -1.36
C ASN A 742 -13.61 -10.66 -1.59
N TRP A 743 -13.72 -11.11 -2.85
CA TRP A 743 -13.59 -12.52 -3.19
C TRP A 743 -12.20 -13.07 -2.86
N GLN A 744 -11.13 -12.33 -3.16
CA GLN A 744 -9.77 -12.75 -2.83
C GLN A 744 -9.52 -12.83 -1.32
N MET A 745 -10.09 -11.92 -0.51
CA MET A 745 -10.05 -12.05 0.95
C MET A 745 -10.64 -13.38 1.42
N TRP A 746 -11.81 -13.74 0.90
CA TRP A 746 -12.46 -15.01 1.25
C TRP A 746 -11.65 -16.21 0.77
N ARG A 747 -11.14 -16.19 -0.47
CA ARG A 747 -10.30 -17.28 -1.00
C ARG A 747 -9.03 -17.48 -0.18
N MET A 748 -8.31 -16.41 0.13
CA MET A 748 -7.00 -16.48 0.81
C MET A 748 -7.11 -16.76 2.30
N TYR A 749 -8.14 -16.26 2.98
CA TYR A 749 -8.23 -16.29 4.45
C TYR A 749 -9.51 -16.94 5.00
N GLY A 750 -10.46 -17.35 4.17
CA GLY A 750 -11.69 -18.02 4.60
C GLY A 750 -12.66 -17.09 5.34
N ASP A 751 -12.59 -15.79 5.08
CA ASP A 751 -13.37 -14.77 5.80
C ASP A 751 -14.74 -14.56 5.17
N THR A 752 -15.76 -15.24 5.67
CA THR A 752 -17.14 -15.02 5.18
C THR A 752 -17.72 -13.69 5.68
N ASN A 753 -17.21 -13.12 6.77
CA ASN A 753 -17.74 -11.87 7.33
C ASN A 753 -17.47 -10.68 6.42
N VAL A 754 -16.30 -10.62 5.76
CA VAL A 754 -15.99 -9.54 4.81
C VAL A 754 -16.97 -9.53 3.63
N LEU A 755 -17.38 -10.72 3.15
CA LEU A 755 -18.38 -10.85 2.11
C LEU A 755 -19.74 -10.37 2.61
N ILE A 756 -20.19 -10.84 3.79
CA ILE A 756 -21.47 -10.45 4.39
C ILE A 756 -21.54 -8.93 4.60
N GLN A 757 -20.48 -8.35 5.16
CA GLN A 757 -20.40 -6.93 5.49
C GLN A 757 -20.52 -6.06 4.24
N HIS A 758 -19.83 -6.42 3.15
CA HIS A 758 -19.80 -5.60 1.94
C HIS A 758 -20.84 -5.99 0.90
N TYR A 759 -21.53 -7.12 1.04
CA TYR A 759 -22.51 -7.62 0.06
C TYR A 759 -23.52 -6.55 -0.41
N PRO A 760 -24.14 -5.73 0.47
CA PRO A 760 -25.06 -4.68 0.01
C PRO A 760 -24.40 -3.65 -0.93
N ALA A 761 -23.14 -3.30 -0.70
CA ALA A 761 -22.38 -2.40 -1.58
C ALA A 761 -22.09 -3.06 -2.93
N LEU A 762 -21.73 -4.35 -2.93
CA LEU A 762 -21.43 -5.11 -4.16
C LEU A 762 -22.69 -5.30 -5.03
N VAL A 763 -23.86 -5.50 -4.41
CA VAL A 763 -25.15 -5.53 -5.12
C VAL A 763 -25.42 -4.19 -5.81
N ARG A 764 -25.27 -3.06 -5.10
CA ARG A 764 -25.45 -1.73 -5.70
C ARG A 764 -24.50 -1.48 -6.88
N HIS A 765 -23.25 -1.96 -6.79
CA HIS A 765 -22.30 -1.86 -7.90
C HIS A 765 -22.73 -2.70 -9.11
N SER A 766 -23.20 -3.92 -8.88
CA SER A 766 -23.72 -4.76 -9.97
C SER A 766 -24.94 -4.14 -10.64
N GLU A 767 -25.81 -3.50 -9.87
CA GLU A 767 -26.96 -2.75 -10.40
C GLU A 767 -26.55 -1.50 -11.17
N PHE A 768 -25.52 -0.78 -10.70
CA PHE A 768 -24.88 0.31 -11.44
C PHE A 768 -24.34 -0.18 -12.79
N LEU A 769 -23.61 -1.29 -12.81
CA LEU A 769 -23.07 -1.87 -14.05
C LEU A 769 -24.19 -2.25 -15.01
N ALA A 770 -25.27 -2.87 -14.53
CA ALA A 770 -26.43 -3.21 -15.35
C ALA A 770 -27.11 -1.98 -15.93
N LYS A 771 -27.35 -0.94 -15.12
CA LYS A 771 -27.99 0.32 -15.52
C LYS A 771 -27.18 1.10 -16.56
N THR A 772 -25.85 1.01 -16.50
CA THR A 772 -24.94 1.77 -17.37
C THR A 772 -24.43 0.95 -18.56
N SER A 773 -24.88 -0.29 -18.71
CA SER A 773 -24.61 -1.14 -19.88
C SER A 773 -25.78 -1.07 -20.88
N LYS A 774 -25.52 -1.33 -22.16
CA LYS A 774 -26.55 -1.34 -23.22
C LYS A 774 -26.60 -2.71 -23.86
N ASN A 775 -27.75 -3.39 -23.78
CA ASN A 775 -27.92 -4.75 -24.29
C ASN A 775 -26.80 -5.69 -23.82
N TYR A 776 -26.50 -5.65 -22.51
CA TYR A 776 -25.40 -6.39 -21.86
C TYR A 776 -23.97 -6.05 -22.31
N VAL A 777 -23.80 -5.06 -23.20
CA VAL A 777 -22.48 -4.59 -23.65
C VAL A 777 -22.06 -3.36 -22.87
N ARG A 778 -20.79 -3.34 -22.46
CA ARG A 778 -20.16 -2.24 -21.72
C ARG A 778 -18.83 -1.84 -22.36
N GLY A 779 -18.52 -0.54 -22.36
CA GLY A 779 -17.17 -0.03 -22.68
C GLY A 779 -16.24 -0.07 -21.47
N THR A 780 -15.03 0.47 -21.62
CA THR A 780 -14.00 0.47 -20.57
C THR A 780 -13.92 1.76 -19.74
N GLY A 781 -14.56 2.83 -20.18
CA GLY A 781 -14.45 4.13 -19.53
C GLY A 781 -13.09 4.80 -19.79
N ALA A 782 -12.52 5.44 -18.77
CA ALA A 782 -11.39 6.37 -18.89
C ALA A 782 -10.02 5.72 -19.11
N TYR A 783 -9.80 4.48 -18.66
CA TYR A 783 -8.46 3.87 -18.65
C TYR A 783 -8.30 2.77 -19.69
N GLY A 784 -9.20 1.79 -19.71
CA GLY A 784 -9.06 0.61 -20.57
C GLY A 784 -7.90 -0.28 -20.18
N ASP A 785 -7.32 -0.99 -21.15
CA ASP A 785 -6.11 -1.79 -20.94
C ASP A 785 -4.88 -0.89 -20.84
N TRP A 786 -4.76 -0.22 -19.69
CA TRP A 786 -3.76 0.81 -19.43
C TRP A 786 -2.33 0.28 -19.67
N LEU A 787 -1.49 1.10 -20.30
CA LEU A 787 -0.09 0.76 -20.63
C LEU A 787 0.11 -0.48 -21.53
N ARG A 788 -0.92 -0.87 -22.29
CA ARG A 788 -0.79 -1.88 -23.35
C ARG A 788 0.24 -1.47 -24.41
N LEU A 789 0.89 -2.46 -25.02
CA LEU A 789 1.88 -2.27 -26.07
C LEU A 789 1.29 -2.43 -27.47
N ALA A 790 0.26 -3.26 -27.64
CA ALA A 790 -0.46 -3.46 -28.91
C ALA A 790 -1.95 -3.79 -28.68
N GLY A 791 -2.79 -3.66 -29.72
CA GLY A 791 -4.25 -3.84 -29.63
C GLY A 791 -5.00 -2.59 -29.13
N PRO A 792 -6.32 -2.56 -29.00
CA PRO A 792 -7.01 -1.33 -28.56
C PRO A 792 -6.88 -1.11 -27.04
N GLN A 793 -6.68 0.14 -26.61
CA GLN A 793 -6.73 0.51 -25.19
C GLN A 793 -8.17 0.51 -24.68
N HIS A 794 -9.09 1.14 -25.41
CA HIS A 794 -10.51 1.17 -25.08
C HIS A 794 -11.30 0.26 -26.02
N SER A 795 -12.02 -0.71 -25.44
CA SER A 795 -12.82 -1.66 -26.20
C SER A 795 -14.11 -2.05 -25.48
N ASP A 796 -15.18 -2.29 -26.24
CA ASP A 796 -16.42 -2.88 -25.71
C ASP A 796 -16.30 -4.40 -25.49
N ALA A 797 -15.34 -5.07 -26.11
CA ALA A 797 -15.01 -6.47 -25.79
C ALA A 797 -14.41 -6.59 -24.39
N ILE A 798 -13.39 -5.77 -24.06
CA ILE A 798 -12.77 -5.73 -22.72
C ILE A 798 -13.79 -5.34 -21.65
N GLY A 799 -14.56 -4.27 -21.91
CA GLY A 799 -15.60 -3.78 -21.02
C GLY A 799 -16.63 -4.85 -20.66
N THR A 800 -17.10 -5.59 -21.68
CA THR A 800 -18.10 -6.65 -21.51
C THR A 800 -17.52 -7.90 -20.85
N ALA A 801 -16.26 -8.26 -21.13
CA ALA A 801 -15.59 -9.37 -20.46
C ALA A 801 -15.45 -9.14 -18.95
N TYR A 802 -15.07 -7.93 -18.53
CA TYR A 802 -15.04 -7.57 -17.11
C TYR A 802 -16.44 -7.51 -16.49
N TYR A 803 -17.45 -7.03 -17.23
CA TYR A 803 -18.83 -7.06 -16.73
C TYR A 803 -19.29 -8.49 -16.46
N TYR A 804 -18.94 -9.45 -17.33
CA TYR A 804 -19.14 -10.86 -17.08
C TYR A 804 -18.35 -11.35 -15.85
N TYR A 805 -17.07 -11.02 -15.75
CA TYR A 805 -16.21 -11.42 -14.64
C TYR A 805 -16.79 -11.02 -13.29
N THR A 806 -17.15 -9.74 -13.14
CA THR A 806 -17.73 -9.18 -11.93
C THR A 806 -19.08 -9.82 -11.60
N THR A 807 -19.94 -10.03 -12.60
CA THR A 807 -21.23 -10.70 -12.41
C THR A 807 -21.06 -12.17 -12.00
N ARG A 808 -20.09 -12.88 -12.59
CA ARG A 808 -19.73 -14.25 -12.19
C ARG A 808 -19.25 -14.30 -10.74
N LEU A 809 -18.44 -13.34 -10.31
CA LEU A 809 -18.02 -13.22 -8.91
C LEU A 809 -19.21 -12.98 -7.98
N MET A 810 -20.24 -12.25 -8.40
CA MET A 810 -21.46 -12.10 -7.58
C MET A 810 -22.23 -13.41 -7.40
N VAL A 811 -22.20 -14.31 -8.40
CA VAL A 811 -22.71 -15.69 -8.23
C VAL A 811 -21.92 -16.41 -7.15
N ASP A 812 -20.60 -16.39 -7.27
CA ASP A 812 -19.68 -17.06 -6.35
C ASP A 812 -19.82 -16.52 -4.92
N ILE A 813 -19.87 -15.19 -4.75
CA ILE A 813 -20.04 -14.51 -3.47
C ILE A 813 -21.40 -14.84 -2.85
N ALA A 814 -22.50 -14.71 -3.62
CA ALA A 814 -23.84 -15.01 -3.12
C ALA A 814 -23.96 -16.46 -2.65
N ASN A 815 -23.38 -17.42 -3.39
CA ASN A 815 -23.30 -18.82 -2.96
C ASN A 815 -22.48 -18.99 -1.67
N ALA A 816 -21.32 -18.35 -1.56
CA ALA A 816 -20.44 -18.44 -0.39
C ALA A 816 -21.12 -17.96 0.92
N ILE A 817 -22.07 -17.02 0.83
CA ILE A 817 -22.82 -16.50 1.98
C ILE A 817 -24.27 -17.03 2.07
N GLY A 818 -24.63 -18.02 1.25
CA GLY A 818 -25.95 -18.68 1.30
C GLY A 818 -27.12 -17.86 0.73
N LYS A 819 -26.87 -16.87 -0.12
CA LYS A 819 -27.89 -16.05 -0.82
C LYS A 819 -28.30 -16.71 -2.14
N THR A 820 -28.98 -17.85 -2.06
CA THR A 820 -29.30 -18.72 -3.22
C THR A 820 -30.16 -18.03 -4.30
N GLU A 821 -31.16 -17.24 -3.91
CA GLU A 821 -32.01 -16.49 -4.85
C GLU A 821 -31.21 -15.44 -5.64
N ASP A 822 -30.34 -14.70 -4.95
CA ASP A 822 -29.45 -13.73 -5.59
C ASP A 822 -28.44 -14.44 -6.50
N ALA A 823 -27.87 -15.56 -6.06
CA ALA A 823 -26.97 -16.36 -6.88
C ALA A 823 -27.63 -16.78 -8.20
N ALA A 824 -28.91 -17.20 -8.17
CA ALA A 824 -29.68 -17.52 -9.37
C ALA A 824 -29.93 -16.27 -10.25
N ARG A 825 -30.26 -15.12 -9.66
CA ARG A 825 -30.40 -13.84 -10.37
C ARG A 825 -29.10 -13.46 -11.09
N TRP A 826 -27.97 -13.50 -10.39
CA TRP A 826 -26.66 -13.16 -10.96
C TRP A 826 -26.22 -14.19 -11.99
N GLN A 827 -26.53 -15.47 -11.80
CA GLN A 827 -26.21 -16.52 -12.77
C GLN A 827 -26.96 -16.31 -14.08
N LYS A 828 -28.24 -15.93 -14.02
CA LYS A 828 -29.01 -15.57 -15.21
C LYS A 828 -28.34 -14.40 -15.95
N LEU A 829 -28.02 -13.32 -15.24
CA LEU A 829 -27.36 -12.15 -15.84
C LEU A 829 -25.99 -12.50 -16.44
N ALA A 830 -25.16 -13.27 -15.73
CA ALA A 830 -23.86 -13.73 -16.22
C ALA A 830 -24.00 -14.55 -17.51
N SER A 831 -25.00 -15.43 -17.60
CA SER A 831 -25.30 -16.20 -18.82
C SER A 831 -25.68 -15.30 -19.99
N GLU A 832 -26.53 -14.28 -19.79
CA GLU A 832 -26.89 -13.32 -20.84
C GLU A 832 -25.68 -12.51 -21.34
N ILE A 833 -24.82 -12.06 -20.42
CA ILE A 833 -23.60 -11.33 -20.78
C ILE A 833 -22.64 -12.25 -21.56
N LYS A 834 -22.44 -13.49 -21.10
CA LYS A 834 -21.58 -14.48 -21.79
C LYS A 834 -22.09 -14.78 -23.19
N ASN A 835 -23.38 -15.03 -23.35
CA ASN A 835 -24.00 -15.28 -24.66
C ASN A 835 -23.83 -14.06 -25.58
N THR A 836 -24.05 -12.85 -25.06
CA THR A 836 -23.83 -11.60 -25.79
C THR A 836 -22.37 -11.45 -26.22
N PHE A 837 -21.41 -11.75 -25.31
CA PHE A 837 -19.99 -11.68 -25.62
C PHE A 837 -19.62 -12.62 -26.78
N ILE A 838 -20.06 -13.89 -26.69
CA ILE A 838 -19.81 -14.91 -27.72
C ILE A 838 -20.38 -14.44 -29.07
N GLN A 839 -21.66 -14.06 -29.11
CA GLN A 839 -22.33 -13.67 -30.35
C GLN A 839 -21.75 -12.42 -30.99
N LYS A 840 -21.35 -11.43 -30.18
CA LYS A 840 -20.92 -10.13 -30.69
C LYS A 840 -19.45 -10.11 -31.09
N PHE A 841 -18.59 -10.72 -30.26
CA PHE A 841 -17.14 -10.51 -30.36
C PHE A 841 -16.39 -11.71 -30.96
N ILE A 842 -16.84 -12.95 -30.74
CA ILE A 842 -16.17 -14.14 -31.29
C ILE A 842 -16.68 -14.42 -32.71
N LYS A 843 -15.78 -14.44 -33.69
CA LYS A 843 -16.09 -14.73 -35.09
C LYS A 843 -15.92 -16.21 -35.42
N GLU A 844 -16.51 -16.65 -36.53
CA GLU A 844 -16.50 -18.07 -36.96
C GLU A 844 -15.09 -18.63 -37.25
N ASP A 845 -14.14 -17.76 -37.57
CA ASP A 845 -12.72 -18.08 -37.77
C ASP A 845 -11.90 -18.02 -36.47
N GLY A 846 -12.54 -17.80 -35.32
CA GLY A 846 -11.90 -17.75 -34.01
C GLY A 846 -11.35 -16.37 -33.63
N ARG A 847 -11.40 -15.36 -34.51
CA ARG A 847 -10.97 -14.01 -34.12
C ARG A 847 -11.92 -13.42 -33.09
N ILE A 848 -11.37 -12.71 -32.11
CA ILE A 848 -12.14 -11.85 -31.21
C ILE A 848 -11.97 -10.42 -31.66
N LEU A 849 -13.07 -9.80 -32.13
CA LEU A 849 -13.09 -8.44 -32.66
C LEU A 849 -14.08 -7.59 -31.87
N ASP A 850 -13.73 -6.35 -31.60
CA ASP A 850 -14.64 -5.39 -30.98
C ASP A 850 -15.51 -4.65 -32.00
N SER A 851 -16.33 -3.70 -31.54
CA SER A 851 -17.22 -2.92 -32.40
C SER A 851 -16.51 -2.07 -33.47
N LYS A 852 -15.20 -1.84 -33.33
CA LYS A 852 -14.37 -1.13 -34.31
C LYS A 852 -13.59 -2.08 -35.22
N ASN A 853 -13.87 -3.39 -35.14
CA ASN A 853 -13.11 -4.46 -35.80
C ASN A 853 -11.63 -4.53 -35.40
N GLU A 854 -11.29 -4.09 -34.18
CA GLU A 854 -9.93 -4.19 -33.63
C GLU A 854 -9.75 -5.49 -32.84
N THR A 855 -8.50 -5.93 -32.62
CA THR A 855 -8.16 -7.13 -31.84
C THR A 855 -6.84 -6.95 -31.10
N GLY A 856 -6.56 -7.79 -30.11
CA GLY A 856 -5.30 -7.78 -29.35
C GLY A 856 -5.20 -8.93 -28.36
N GLN A 857 -4.00 -9.17 -27.82
CA GLN A 857 -3.74 -10.26 -26.87
C GLN A 857 -4.68 -10.22 -25.66
N THR A 858 -5.02 -9.03 -25.16
CA THR A 858 -5.93 -8.84 -24.00
C THR A 858 -7.31 -9.45 -24.23
N PHE A 859 -7.81 -9.47 -25.47
CA PHE A 859 -9.13 -10.05 -25.75
C PHE A 859 -9.12 -11.55 -25.55
N TYR A 860 -8.08 -12.23 -26.04
CA TYR A 860 -7.90 -13.67 -25.88
C TYR A 860 -7.51 -14.03 -24.44
N ALA A 861 -6.67 -13.21 -23.80
CA ALA A 861 -6.30 -13.37 -22.40
C ALA A 861 -7.55 -13.36 -21.50
N LEU A 862 -8.44 -12.39 -21.67
CA LEU A 862 -9.70 -12.34 -20.93
C LEU A 862 -10.66 -13.46 -21.35
N ALA A 863 -10.78 -13.76 -22.64
CA ALA A 863 -11.73 -14.78 -23.10
C ALA A 863 -11.38 -16.18 -22.60
N PHE A 864 -10.12 -16.59 -22.65
CA PHE A 864 -9.67 -17.86 -22.06
C PHE A 864 -9.61 -17.78 -20.53
N GLY A 865 -9.04 -16.70 -19.97
CA GLY A 865 -8.90 -16.53 -18.53
C GLY A 865 -10.24 -16.63 -17.78
N LEU A 866 -11.30 -16.07 -18.38
CA LEU A 866 -12.66 -16.03 -17.83
C LEU A 866 -13.59 -17.13 -18.38
N ASP A 867 -13.06 -18.11 -19.13
CA ASP A 867 -13.85 -19.23 -19.68
C ASP A 867 -15.05 -18.78 -20.55
N LEU A 868 -14.85 -17.73 -21.36
CA LEU A 868 -15.82 -17.19 -22.32
C LEU A 868 -15.80 -17.93 -23.67
N VAL A 869 -14.72 -18.63 -23.99
CA VAL A 869 -14.56 -19.35 -25.27
C VAL A 869 -15.41 -20.63 -25.28
N PRO A 870 -16.33 -20.81 -26.24
CA PRO A 870 -17.09 -22.07 -26.39
C PRO A 870 -16.16 -23.26 -26.67
N GLN A 871 -16.52 -24.45 -26.16
CA GLN A 871 -15.67 -25.64 -26.24
C GLN A 871 -15.31 -26.02 -27.68
N GLU A 872 -16.28 -25.94 -28.59
CA GLU A 872 -16.17 -26.22 -30.02
C GLU A 872 -15.31 -25.19 -30.78
N MET A 873 -15.14 -23.99 -30.23
CA MET A 873 -14.33 -22.90 -30.81
C MET A 873 -12.92 -22.82 -30.25
N LYS A 874 -12.61 -23.55 -29.17
CA LYS A 874 -11.34 -23.43 -28.43
C LYS A 874 -10.11 -23.53 -29.33
N ALA A 875 -10.04 -24.54 -30.21
CA ALA A 875 -8.89 -24.72 -31.09
C ALA A 875 -8.67 -23.54 -32.05
N LYS A 876 -9.74 -23.04 -32.70
CA LYS A 876 -9.67 -21.91 -33.62
C LYS A 876 -9.29 -20.60 -32.91
N VAL A 877 -9.89 -20.35 -31.74
CA VAL A 877 -9.59 -19.15 -30.95
C VAL A 877 -8.18 -19.20 -30.37
N ALA A 878 -7.70 -20.39 -29.97
CA ALA A 878 -6.33 -20.61 -29.52
C ALA A 878 -5.31 -20.34 -30.64
N GLU A 879 -5.58 -20.83 -31.86
CA GLU A 879 -4.74 -20.54 -33.04
C GLU A 879 -4.64 -19.02 -33.29
N GLN A 880 -5.76 -18.31 -33.23
CA GLN A 880 -5.75 -16.84 -33.35
C GLN A 880 -4.99 -16.17 -32.21
N PHE A 881 -5.10 -16.67 -30.98
CA PHE A 881 -4.34 -16.15 -29.84
C PHE A 881 -2.82 -16.32 -30.07
N VAL A 882 -2.37 -17.51 -30.48
CA VAL A 882 -0.96 -17.77 -30.81
C VAL A 882 -0.48 -16.85 -31.93
N GLU A 883 -1.29 -16.64 -32.97
CA GLU A 883 -0.95 -15.70 -34.05
C GLU A 883 -0.82 -14.25 -33.54
N THR A 884 -1.59 -13.83 -32.53
CA THR A 884 -1.36 -12.51 -31.90
C THR A 884 -0.06 -12.44 -31.10
N VAL A 885 0.37 -13.54 -30.47
CA VAL A 885 1.65 -13.63 -29.76
C VAL A 885 2.81 -13.60 -30.75
N LYS A 886 2.73 -14.38 -31.82
CA LYS A 886 3.71 -14.45 -32.91
C LYS A 886 3.87 -13.12 -33.65
N LYS A 887 2.77 -12.39 -33.89
CA LYS A 887 2.80 -11.03 -34.47
C LYS A 887 3.59 -10.02 -33.63
N GLN A 888 3.73 -10.28 -32.33
CA GLN A 888 4.54 -9.48 -31.40
C GLN A 888 5.92 -10.13 -31.17
N ASP A 889 6.39 -10.92 -32.14
CA ASP A 889 7.63 -11.68 -32.05
C ASP A 889 7.75 -12.49 -30.75
N TRP A 890 6.65 -13.14 -30.36
CA TRP A 890 6.56 -13.96 -29.14
C TRP A 890 6.71 -13.17 -27.82
N HIS A 891 6.46 -11.87 -27.84
CA HIS A 891 6.39 -11.03 -26.64
C HIS A 891 4.94 -10.83 -26.20
N LEU A 892 4.79 -10.53 -24.91
CA LEU A 892 3.55 -9.99 -24.38
C LEU A 892 3.30 -8.61 -24.98
N ALA A 893 2.02 -8.23 -25.10
CA ALA A 893 1.64 -6.88 -25.51
C ALA A 893 0.47 -6.30 -24.71
N THR A 894 0.08 -6.99 -23.64
CA THR A 894 -1.04 -6.64 -22.76
C THR A 894 -0.72 -5.47 -21.83
N GLY A 895 -1.76 -4.73 -21.44
CA GLY A 895 -1.71 -3.74 -20.37
C GLY A 895 -2.21 -4.28 -19.02
N PHE A 896 -2.69 -3.38 -18.17
CA PHE A 896 -3.20 -3.65 -16.82
C PHE A 896 -4.25 -4.77 -16.74
N LEU A 897 -5.17 -4.82 -17.70
CA LEU A 897 -6.33 -5.71 -17.64
C LEU A 897 -6.07 -7.04 -18.34
N GLY A 898 -5.11 -7.09 -19.27
CA GLY A 898 -4.71 -8.34 -19.94
C GLY A 898 -3.62 -9.12 -19.22
N THR A 899 -2.62 -8.43 -18.66
CA THR A 899 -1.41 -9.04 -18.09
C THR A 899 -1.70 -10.03 -16.95
N PRO A 900 -2.64 -9.78 -16.02
CA PRO A 900 -2.96 -10.73 -14.94
C PRO A 900 -3.53 -12.06 -15.45
N PHE A 901 -4.05 -12.11 -16.68
CA PHE A 901 -4.70 -13.28 -17.26
C PHE A 901 -3.85 -14.00 -18.32
N VAL A 902 -2.93 -13.30 -18.98
CA VAL A 902 -2.30 -13.79 -20.23
C VAL A 902 -1.60 -15.14 -20.08
N LEU A 903 -0.91 -15.37 -18.97
CA LEU A 903 -0.18 -16.63 -18.73
C LEU A 903 -1.14 -17.79 -18.49
N PHE A 904 -2.12 -17.62 -17.60
CA PHE A 904 -3.18 -18.61 -17.34
C PHE A 904 -4.02 -18.89 -18.59
N ALA A 905 -4.26 -17.86 -19.41
CA ALA A 905 -5.00 -17.97 -20.65
C ALA A 905 -4.26 -18.81 -21.70
N LEU A 906 -2.94 -18.66 -21.82
CA LEU A 906 -2.13 -19.49 -22.72
C LEU A 906 -2.16 -20.96 -22.31
N GLU A 907 -2.05 -21.26 -21.01
CA GLU A 907 -2.23 -22.63 -20.51
C GLU A 907 -3.62 -23.19 -20.84
N LYS A 908 -4.68 -22.42 -20.59
CA LYS A 908 -6.06 -22.82 -20.92
C LYS A 908 -6.30 -22.98 -22.43
N ALA A 909 -5.53 -22.27 -23.25
CA ALA A 909 -5.52 -22.41 -24.70
C ALA A 909 -4.69 -23.62 -25.20
N GLY A 910 -4.03 -24.35 -24.29
CA GLY A 910 -3.22 -25.52 -24.63
C GLY A 910 -1.75 -25.20 -24.93
N HIS A 911 -1.27 -24.02 -24.52
CA HIS A 911 0.06 -23.50 -24.82
C HIS A 911 0.88 -23.11 -23.57
N PRO A 912 1.07 -24.02 -22.58
CA PRO A 912 1.88 -23.73 -21.39
C PRO A 912 3.33 -23.33 -21.70
N GLU A 913 3.90 -23.85 -22.80
CA GLU A 913 5.24 -23.49 -23.28
C GLU A 913 5.34 -22.00 -23.64
N LEU A 914 4.26 -21.39 -24.13
CA LEU A 914 4.25 -19.96 -24.44
C LEU A 914 4.15 -19.10 -23.18
N ALA A 915 3.48 -19.57 -22.12
CA ALA A 915 3.47 -18.88 -20.83
C ALA A 915 4.89 -18.83 -20.23
N TYR A 916 5.60 -19.96 -20.21
CA TYR A 916 7.00 -20.00 -19.81
C TYR A 916 7.89 -19.13 -20.69
N ARG A 917 7.72 -19.19 -22.01
CA ARG A 917 8.45 -18.34 -22.95
C ARG A 917 8.28 -16.86 -22.62
N MET A 918 7.07 -16.40 -22.29
CA MET A 918 6.84 -15.00 -21.92
C MET A 918 7.54 -14.61 -20.60
N VAL A 919 7.45 -15.44 -19.57
CA VAL A 919 8.09 -15.19 -18.27
C VAL A 919 9.62 -15.19 -18.39
N LEU A 920 10.17 -16.09 -19.20
CA LEU A 920 11.62 -16.27 -19.39
C LEU A 920 12.20 -15.38 -20.49
N ASN A 921 11.37 -14.57 -21.17
CA ASN A 921 11.83 -13.70 -22.24
C ASN A 921 12.76 -12.61 -21.69
N LYS A 922 13.94 -12.46 -22.30
CA LYS A 922 15.00 -11.53 -21.87
C LYS A 922 15.06 -10.25 -22.72
N THR A 923 14.22 -10.13 -23.75
CA THR A 923 14.18 -8.97 -24.65
C THR A 923 12.93 -8.12 -24.44
N TYR A 924 13.04 -6.82 -24.72
CA TYR A 924 11.92 -5.89 -24.63
C TYR A 924 10.81 -6.21 -25.64
N PRO A 925 9.52 -6.19 -25.24
CA PRO A 925 9.00 -5.99 -23.87
C PRO A 925 8.92 -7.30 -23.06
N SER A 926 9.49 -7.31 -21.85
CA SER A 926 9.35 -8.44 -20.90
C SER A 926 9.63 -8.03 -19.45
N TRP A 927 9.25 -8.90 -18.51
CA TRP A 927 9.60 -8.71 -17.09
C TRP A 927 11.11 -8.79 -16.84
N LEU A 928 11.78 -9.81 -17.40
CA LEU A 928 13.21 -10.00 -17.13
C LEU A 928 14.07 -8.92 -17.79
N GLN A 929 13.57 -8.26 -18.83
CA GLN A 929 14.28 -7.13 -19.43
C GLN A 929 14.43 -5.97 -18.43
N GLN A 930 13.42 -5.68 -17.59
CA GLN A 930 13.55 -4.69 -16.52
C GLN A 930 14.62 -5.08 -15.51
N VAL A 931 14.65 -6.37 -15.13
CA VAL A 931 15.66 -6.91 -14.22
C VAL A 931 17.06 -6.76 -14.82
N ILE A 932 17.23 -7.08 -16.10
CA ILE A 932 18.50 -6.92 -16.84
C ILE A 932 18.92 -5.45 -16.91
N TRP A 933 17.97 -4.53 -17.02
CA TRP A 933 18.23 -3.08 -16.95
C TRP A 933 18.47 -2.57 -15.51
N GLY A 934 18.50 -3.45 -14.52
CA GLY A 934 18.88 -3.11 -13.15
C GLY A 934 17.71 -2.73 -12.25
N SER A 935 16.47 -3.08 -12.61
CA SER A 935 15.33 -2.82 -11.73
C SER A 935 15.48 -3.55 -10.39
N THR A 936 15.09 -2.87 -9.31
CA THR A 936 15.05 -3.40 -7.94
C THR A 936 13.62 -3.41 -7.37
N THR A 937 12.68 -2.90 -8.16
CA THR A 937 11.23 -2.86 -7.97
C THR A 937 10.56 -3.10 -9.33
N MET A 938 9.24 -3.26 -9.35
CA MET A 938 8.47 -3.30 -10.59
C MET A 938 8.24 -1.87 -11.11
N TRP A 939 8.40 -1.63 -12.41
CA TRP A 939 8.16 -0.31 -13.00
C TRP A 939 6.69 -0.13 -13.40
N GLU A 940 6.22 1.11 -13.50
CA GLU A 940 4.87 1.43 -14.01
C GLU A 940 4.74 1.01 -15.47
N ARG A 941 5.74 1.34 -16.28
CA ARG A 941 5.79 1.04 -17.72
C ARG A 941 6.76 -0.08 -18.04
N TRP A 942 6.45 -0.85 -19.08
CA TRP A 942 7.37 -1.83 -19.67
C TRP A 942 8.70 -1.21 -20.13
N ASP A 943 8.67 0.06 -20.54
CA ASP A 943 9.79 0.83 -21.07
C ASP A 943 10.10 2.10 -20.27
N GLY A 944 9.85 2.11 -18.95
CA GLY A 944 10.07 3.31 -18.12
C GLY A 944 11.44 3.97 -18.32
N TRP A 945 12.46 3.15 -18.58
CA TRP A 945 13.73 3.59 -19.15
C TRP A 945 14.22 2.56 -20.17
N ARG A 946 14.85 3.01 -21.26
CA ARG A 946 15.58 2.15 -22.19
C ARG A 946 16.97 2.70 -22.52
N PRO A 947 17.99 1.84 -22.71
CA PRO A 947 19.32 2.29 -23.14
C PRO A 947 19.32 3.09 -24.45
N ASP A 948 18.42 2.76 -25.39
CA ASP A 948 18.37 3.34 -26.72
C ASP A 948 17.45 4.57 -26.85
N LYS A 949 16.57 4.80 -25.86
CA LYS A 949 15.58 5.91 -25.87
C LYS A 949 15.64 6.83 -24.64
N GLY A 950 16.33 6.44 -23.58
CA GLY A 950 16.32 7.16 -22.31
C GLY A 950 15.02 6.95 -21.52
N PHE A 951 14.67 7.92 -20.69
CA PHE A 951 13.47 7.89 -19.85
C PHE A 951 12.20 8.11 -20.68
N GLN A 952 11.14 7.39 -20.32
CA GLN A 952 9.77 7.68 -20.78
C GLN A 952 9.23 9.00 -20.22
N ASP A 953 8.08 9.45 -20.76
CA ASP A 953 7.43 10.70 -20.39
C ASP A 953 7.33 10.89 -18.85
N PRO A 954 8.03 11.89 -18.26
CA PRO A 954 8.03 12.11 -16.83
C PRO A 954 6.66 12.48 -16.24
N GLY A 955 5.68 12.86 -17.07
CA GLY A 955 4.31 13.10 -16.60
C GLY A 955 3.63 11.86 -16.00
N MET A 956 4.08 10.66 -16.39
CA MET A 956 3.64 9.40 -15.81
C MET A 956 4.69 8.31 -16.07
N ASN A 957 5.72 8.24 -15.22
CA ASN A 957 6.79 7.25 -15.32
C ASN A 957 7.40 6.91 -13.95
N SER A 958 6.74 6.05 -13.20
CA SER A 958 7.21 5.51 -11.92
C SER A 958 8.11 4.29 -12.11
N PHE A 959 9.18 4.19 -11.31
CA PHE A 959 10.02 2.99 -11.22
C PHE A 959 9.63 2.09 -10.04
N ASN A 960 8.50 2.35 -9.39
CA ASN A 960 7.96 1.56 -8.28
C ASN A 960 6.43 1.50 -8.33
N HIS A 961 5.90 0.53 -9.09
CA HIS A 961 4.48 0.27 -9.31
C HIS A 961 4.24 -1.23 -9.28
N TYR A 962 3.44 -1.76 -8.34
CA TYR A 962 3.42 -3.21 -8.10
C TYR A 962 2.61 -4.03 -9.13
N TRP A 963 1.79 -3.41 -9.99
CA TRP A 963 0.83 -4.14 -10.83
C TRP A 963 1.49 -5.18 -11.77
N LEU A 964 2.67 -4.90 -12.34
CA LEU A 964 3.42 -5.87 -13.16
C LEU A 964 3.93 -7.06 -12.36
N GLY A 965 3.99 -6.91 -11.04
CA GLY A 965 4.27 -7.99 -10.10
C GLY A 965 3.15 -9.02 -10.01
N CYS A 966 1.98 -8.81 -10.66
CA CYS A 966 0.89 -9.80 -10.71
C CYS A 966 1.32 -11.17 -11.28
N VAL A 967 2.42 -11.22 -12.05
CA VAL A 967 3.09 -12.45 -12.48
C VAL A 967 3.46 -13.37 -11.30
N GLY A 968 3.64 -12.80 -10.10
CA GLY A 968 3.86 -13.54 -8.87
C GLY A 968 2.74 -14.55 -8.58
N GLU A 969 1.49 -14.25 -8.93
CA GLU A 969 0.39 -15.21 -8.77
C GLU A 969 0.66 -16.47 -9.60
N TRP A 970 1.03 -16.32 -10.87
CA TRP A 970 1.34 -17.44 -11.75
C TRP A 970 2.56 -18.24 -11.26
N LEU A 971 3.61 -17.54 -10.81
CA LEU A 971 4.80 -18.18 -10.26
C LEU A 971 4.48 -19.05 -9.03
N PHE A 972 3.64 -18.57 -8.12
CA PHE A 972 3.25 -19.37 -6.94
C PHE A 972 2.23 -20.46 -7.29
N THR A 973 1.20 -20.14 -8.06
CA THR A 973 0.03 -21.04 -8.24
C THR A 973 0.21 -22.06 -9.35
N THR A 974 0.98 -21.74 -10.40
CA THR A 974 1.29 -22.63 -11.52
C THR A 974 2.71 -23.16 -11.45
N ALA A 975 3.72 -22.28 -11.36
CA ALA A 975 5.12 -22.74 -11.42
C ALA A 975 5.50 -23.52 -10.15
N ALA A 976 5.23 -22.99 -8.95
CA ALA A 976 5.39 -23.75 -7.70
C ALA A 976 4.20 -24.67 -7.41
N GLY A 977 3.04 -24.37 -7.99
CA GLY A 977 1.85 -25.21 -7.89
C GLY A 977 1.04 -25.03 -6.61
N ILE A 978 1.23 -23.97 -5.81
CA ILE A 978 0.52 -23.74 -4.54
C ILE A 978 -0.72 -22.88 -4.79
N ASP A 979 -1.91 -23.47 -4.72
CA ASP A 979 -3.19 -22.74 -4.78
C ASP A 979 -4.23 -23.37 -3.84
N THR A 980 -5.46 -22.86 -3.85
CA THR A 980 -6.53 -23.30 -2.95
C THR A 980 -7.80 -23.72 -3.68
N ASP A 981 -8.31 -24.91 -3.37
CA ASP A 981 -9.61 -25.43 -3.86
C ASP A 981 -10.78 -24.98 -2.97
N GLN A 982 -10.50 -24.67 -1.70
CA GLN A 982 -11.48 -24.17 -0.73
C GLN A 982 -11.01 -22.90 0.00
N PRO A 983 -11.89 -22.13 0.64
CA PRO A 983 -11.54 -20.88 1.29
C PRO A 983 -10.50 -21.06 2.40
N GLY A 984 -9.57 -20.11 2.50
CA GLY A 984 -8.57 -20.09 3.56
C GLY A 984 -7.69 -21.33 3.59
N PHE A 985 -7.42 -21.94 2.43
CA PHE A 985 -6.58 -23.14 2.30
C PHE A 985 -7.08 -24.34 3.12
N LYS A 986 -8.40 -24.47 3.33
CA LYS A 986 -9.00 -25.67 3.95
C LYS A 986 -8.73 -26.93 3.11
N SER A 987 -8.79 -26.78 1.79
CA SER A 987 -8.35 -27.76 0.80
C SER A 987 -7.38 -27.08 -0.16
N ILE A 988 -6.18 -27.64 -0.25
CA ILE A 988 -5.04 -27.10 -0.99
C ILE A 988 -4.97 -27.78 -2.35
N LYS A 989 -4.53 -27.04 -3.36
CA LYS A 989 -4.19 -27.59 -4.66
C LYS A 989 -2.68 -27.54 -4.80
N ILE A 990 -2.06 -28.70 -5.04
CA ILE A 990 -0.66 -28.80 -5.44
C ILE A 990 -0.59 -29.26 -6.90
N ARG A 991 -0.39 -28.31 -7.82
CA ARG A 991 -0.33 -28.56 -9.27
C ARG A 991 0.81 -27.79 -9.93
N PRO A 992 2.07 -28.20 -9.74
CA PRO A 992 3.16 -27.65 -10.53
C PRO A 992 2.96 -28.03 -12.00
N VAL A 993 3.09 -27.06 -12.91
CA VAL A 993 3.03 -27.29 -14.36
C VAL A 993 4.43 -27.03 -14.93
N PRO A 994 5.32 -28.03 -15.01
CA PRO A 994 6.62 -27.86 -15.64
C PRO A 994 6.49 -27.70 -17.15
N ASP A 995 7.38 -26.91 -17.76
CA ASP A 995 7.41 -26.73 -19.22
C ASP A 995 8.01 -27.95 -19.92
N PRO A 996 7.27 -28.61 -20.84
CA PRO A 996 7.81 -29.72 -21.63
C PRO A 996 8.91 -29.29 -22.63
N ALA A 997 9.09 -28.00 -22.91
CA ALA A 997 9.97 -27.46 -23.96
C ALA A 997 11.28 -26.81 -23.46
N LYS A 998 11.72 -27.10 -22.22
CA LYS A 998 12.92 -26.55 -21.53
C LYS A 998 12.71 -25.20 -20.82
N GLY A 999 11.66 -25.07 -20.01
CA GLY A 999 11.46 -23.95 -19.08
C GLY A 999 12.31 -24.07 -17.82
N LEU A 1000 11.71 -23.87 -16.64
CA LEU A 1000 12.42 -24.05 -15.36
C LEU A 1000 12.74 -25.54 -15.12
N THR A 1001 13.90 -25.84 -14.54
CA THR A 1001 14.30 -27.22 -14.20
C THR A 1001 14.03 -27.58 -12.75
N TRP A 1002 13.88 -26.57 -11.88
CA TRP A 1002 13.42 -26.73 -10.50
C TRP A 1002 12.77 -25.44 -9.99
N VAL A 1003 11.83 -25.60 -9.05
CA VAL A 1003 11.18 -24.52 -8.29
C VAL A 1003 11.03 -24.97 -6.84
N LYS A 1004 11.19 -24.05 -5.90
CA LYS A 1004 10.94 -24.24 -4.48
C LYS A 1004 10.20 -23.03 -3.93
N ALA A 1005 9.06 -23.25 -3.30
CA ALA A 1005 8.30 -22.19 -2.65
C ALA A 1005 7.64 -22.67 -1.36
N TYR A 1006 7.36 -21.72 -0.47
CA TYR A 1006 6.41 -21.93 0.63
C TYR A 1006 5.53 -20.70 0.82
N TYR A 1007 4.34 -20.92 1.39
CA TYR A 1007 3.42 -19.90 1.86
C TYR A 1007 2.87 -20.29 3.24
N ASN A 1008 2.99 -19.40 4.21
CA ASN A 1008 2.40 -19.52 5.53
C ASN A 1008 0.97 -18.99 5.48
N SER A 1009 0.03 -19.88 5.16
CA SER A 1009 -1.39 -19.57 5.16
C SER A 1009 -1.92 -19.33 6.59
N ILE A 1010 -3.16 -18.88 6.70
CA ILE A 1010 -3.87 -18.76 7.98
C ILE A 1010 -3.99 -20.10 8.74
N ARG A 1011 -3.78 -21.24 8.06
CA ARG A 1011 -3.81 -22.59 8.64
C ARG A 1011 -2.41 -23.17 8.90
N GLY A 1012 -1.36 -22.46 8.51
CA GLY A 1012 0.03 -22.91 8.63
C GLY A 1012 0.76 -23.01 7.29
N LYS A 1013 1.98 -23.54 7.35
CA LYS A 1013 2.91 -23.60 6.21
C LYS A 1013 2.48 -24.62 5.17
N ILE A 1014 2.43 -24.16 3.92
CA ILE A 1014 2.27 -24.96 2.72
C ILE A 1014 3.56 -24.85 1.93
N ALA A 1015 4.21 -25.97 1.59
CA ALA A 1015 5.41 -25.96 0.75
C ALA A 1015 5.26 -26.86 -0.46
N SER A 1016 5.90 -26.45 -1.55
CA SER A 1016 6.00 -27.22 -2.80
C SER A 1016 7.38 -26.96 -3.41
N GLY A 1017 8.14 -28.02 -3.62
CA GLY A 1017 9.43 -27.96 -4.30
C GLY A 1017 9.56 -29.11 -5.27
N TRP A 1018 9.79 -28.81 -6.55
CA TRP A 1018 9.99 -29.84 -7.57
C TRP A 1018 11.28 -29.63 -8.35
N LYS A 1019 11.79 -30.72 -8.91
CA LYS A 1019 12.90 -30.70 -9.86
C LYS A 1019 12.75 -31.79 -10.92
N ILE A 1020 13.35 -31.55 -12.09
CA ILE A 1020 13.40 -32.50 -13.20
C ILE A 1020 14.86 -32.86 -13.48
N GLU A 1021 15.20 -34.15 -13.37
CA GLU A 1021 16.53 -34.68 -13.64
C GLU A 1021 16.42 -36.03 -14.37
N ASN A 1022 17.04 -36.19 -15.55
CA ASN A 1022 17.03 -37.44 -16.32
C ASN A 1022 15.61 -38.04 -16.54
N ASP A 1023 14.67 -37.21 -17.02
CA ASP A 1023 13.25 -37.55 -17.22
C ASP A 1023 12.47 -37.99 -15.95
N ARG A 1024 13.09 -37.84 -14.77
CA ARG A 1024 12.44 -38.03 -13.46
C ARG A 1024 11.96 -36.69 -12.93
N PHE A 1025 10.70 -36.64 -12.54
CA PHE A 1025 10.09 -35.53 -11.80
C PHE A 1025 10.05 -35.88 -10.32
N GLU A 1026 10.63 -35.04 -9.47
CA GLU A 1026 10.58 -35.16 -8.01
C GLU A 1026 9.78 -33.99 -7.44
N LEU A 1027 8.92 -34.26 -6.43
CA LEU A 1027 8.10 -33.25 -5.75
C LEU A 1027 8.09 -33.49 -4.24
N ASP A 1028 8.64 -32.54 -3.50
CA ASP A 1028 8.56 -32.42 -2.04
C ASP A 1028 7.44 -31.45 -1.64
N ILE A 1029 6.51 -31.91 -0.79
CA ILE A 1029 5.42 -31.06 -0.30
C ILE A 1029 5.27 -31.13 1.22
N GLU A 1030 4.78 -30.04 1.80
CA GLU A 1030 4.39 -29.93 3.21
C GLU A 1030 2.99 -29.36 3.29
N ILE A 1031 2.07 -30.11 3.91
CA ILE A 1031 0.65 -29.78 4.04
C ILE A 1031 0.33 -29.59 5.54
N PRO A 1032 -0.22 -28.45 5.97
CA PRO A 1032 -0.43 -28.14 7.38
C PRO A 1032 -1.52 -29.04 8.00
N ALA A 1033 -1.46 -29.25 9.32
CA ALA A 1033 -2.46 -30.04 10.04
C ALA A 1033 -3.87 -29.49 9.83
N ASN A 1034 -4.87 -30.39 9.88
CA ASN A 1034 -6.28 -30.04 9.68
C ASN A 1034 -6.63 -29.47 8.28
N THR A 1035 -5.76 -29.73 7.31
CA THR A 1035 -6.02 -29.46 5.88
C THR A 1035 -5.79 -30.74 5.08
N SER A 1036 -6.16 -30.69 3.80
CA SER A 1036 -5.88 -31.73 2.82
C SER A 1036 -5.41 -31.10 1.52
N ALA A 1037 -4.79 -31.89 0.64
CA ALA A 1037 -4.39 -31.42 -0.67
C ALA A 1037 -4.79 -32.38 -1.80
N THR A 1038 -5.16 -31.80 -2.94
CA THR A 1038 -5.20 -32.48 -4.23
C THR A 1038 -3.87 -32.27 -4.93
N VAL A 1039 -3.14 -33.35 -5.17
CA VAL A 1039 -1.79 -33.33 -5.79
C VAL A 1039 -1.88 -33.84 -7.22
N PHE A 1040 -1.33 -33.08 -8.16
CA PHE A 1040 -1.25 -33.43 -9.57
C PHE A 1040 0.21 -33.70 -9.92
N LEU A 1041 0.51 -34.98 -10.21
CA LEU A 1041 1.86 -35.41 -10.57
C LEU A 1041 1.94 -35.65 -12.09
N PRO A 1042 2.82 -34.96 -12.83
CA PRO A 1042 3.09 -35.28 -14.22
C PRO A 1042 3.53 -36.74 -14.37
N SER A 1043 2.73 -37.55 -15.05
CA SER A 1043 2.95 -38.99 -15.22
C SER A 1043 1.97 -39.58 -16.23
N LYS A 1044 2.43 -40.43 -17.14
CA LYS A 1044 1.55 -41.18 -18.07
C LYS A 1044 1.00 -42.48 -17.48
N ASP A 1045 1.69 -43.06 -16.50
CA ASP A 1045 1.32 -44.32 -15.85
C ASP A 1045 1.47 -44.19 -14.33
N VAL A 1046 0.37 -44.42 -13.60
CA VAL A 1046 0.33 -44.46 -12.14
C VAL A 1046 1.37 -45.39 -11.52
N LYS A 1047 1.77 -46.47 -12.22
CA LYS A 1047 2.79 -47.42 -11.73
C LYS A 1047 4.20 -46.83 -11.69
N SER A 1048 4.45 -45.77 -12.46
CA SER A 1048 5.73 -45.06 -12.44
C SER A 1048 5.86 -44.14 -11.22
N VAL A 1049 4.76 -43.86 -10.53
CA VAL A 1049 4.73 -42.94 -9.40
C VAL A 1049 5.11 -43.65 -8.10
N LYS A 1050 6.06 -43.07 -7.38
CA LYS A 1050 6.49 -43.52 -6.05
C LYS A 1050 6.29 -42.42 -5.02
N GLU A 1051 6.10 -42.82 -3.77
CA GLU A 1051 6.21 -41.94 -2.61
C GLU A 1051 7.28 -42.47 -1.67
N SER A 1052 8.28 -41.65 -1.34
CA SER A 1052 9.45 -42.05 -0.53
C SER A 1052 10.07 -43.38 -1.00
N GLY A 1053 10.21 -43.54 -2.32
CA GLY A 1053 10.76 -44.74 -2.96
C GLY A 1053 9.82 -45.96 -3.03
N LYS A 1054 8.59 -45.88 -2.50
CA LYS A 1054 7.61 -46.98 -2.47
C LYS A 1054 6.47 -46.77 -3.47
N PRO A 1055 5.87 -47.84 -4.05
CA PRO A 1055 4.68 -47.71 -4.88
C PRO A 1055 3.49 -47.08 -4.12
N LEU A 1056 2.69 -46.26 -4.80
CA LEU A 1056 1.59 -45.51 -4.19
C LEU A 1056 0.62 -46.35 -3.34
N ASN A 1057 0.31 -47.58 -3.78
CA ASN A 1057 -0.63 -48.48 -3.06
C ASN A 1057 -0.12 -48.96 -1.69
N SER A 1058 1.17 -48.77 -1.41
CA SER A 1058 1.84 -49.15 -0.16
C SER A 1058 2.15 -47.96 0.75
N ALA A 1059 1.87 -46.73 0.31
CA ALA A 1059 2.19 -45.50 1.02
C ALA A 1059 0.99 -44.99 1.86
N PRO A 1060 1.15 -44.83 3.19
CA PRO A 1060 0.07 -44.39 4.06
C PRO A 1060 -0.29 -42.92 3.85
N GLY A 1061 -1.58 -42.61 3.97
CA GLY A 1061 -2.11 -41.23 3.91
C GLY A 1061 -2.37 -40.69 2.50
N ILE A 1062 -2.30 -41.56 1.48
CA ILE A 1062 -2.44 -41.20 0.07
C ILE A 1062 -3.62 -41.97 -0.54
N LYS A 1063 -4.47 -41.26 -1.27
CA LYS A 1063 -5.58 -41.85 -2.02
C LYS A 1063 -5.42 -41.49 -3.49
N PHE A 1064 -5.26 -42.50 -4.35
CA PHE A 1064 -5.37 -42.31 -5.79
C PHE A 1064 -6.80 -41.89 -6.15
N ILE A 1065 -6.93 -40.81 -6.93
CA ILE A 1065 -8.22 -40.34 -7.43
C ILE A 1065 -8.44 -40.85 -8.84
N ARG A 1066 -7.56 -40.47 -9.78
CA ARG A 1066 -7.66 -40.85 -11.20
C ARG A 1066 -6.37 -40.52 -11.96
N GLN A 1067 -6.28 -41.05 -13.18
CA GLN A 1067 -5.32 -40.67 -14.20
C GLN A 1067 -6.05 -39.79 -15.23
N GLU A 1068 -5.55 -38.59 -15.52
CA GLU A 1068 -6.21 -37.61 -16.40
C GLU A 1068 -5.16 -36.69 -17.04
N ASP A 1069 -5.24 -36.46 -18.35
CA ASP A 1069 -4.41 -35.50 -19.10
C ASP A 1069 -2.91 -35.57 -18.79
N GLY A 1070 -2.34 -36.78 -18.76
CA GLY A 1070 -0.92 -36.98 -18.46
C GLY A 1070 -0.52 -36.70 -17.01
N HIS A 1071 -1.48 -36.71 -16.08
CA HIS A 1071 -1.26 -36.57 -14.64
C HIS A 1071 -1.86 -37.72 -13.85
N THR A 1072 -1.12 -38.16 -12.84
CA THR A 1072 -1.67 -38.95 -11.72
C THR A 1072 -2.19 -37.99 -10.65
N ILE A 1073 -3.48 -38.06 -10.33
CA ILE A 1073 -4.12 -37.18 -9.36
C ILE A 1073 -4.35 -37.92 -8.03
N LEU A 1074 -3.86 -37.35 -6.95
CA LEU A 1074 -3.89 -37.90 -5.60
C LEU A 1074 -4.62 -36.96 -4.63
N SER A 1075 -5.26 -37.53 -3.62
CA SER A 1075 -5.66 -36.82 -2.40
C SER A 1075 -4.73 -37.22 -1.27
N VAL A 1076 -4.20 -36.24 -0.55
CA VAL A 1076 -3.35 -36.44 0.62
C VAL A 1076 -3.88 -35.64 1.81
N GLY A 1077 -3.66 -36.16 3.02
CA GLY A 1077 -3.87 -35.40 4.25
C GLY A 1077 -2.70 -34.48 4.57
N SER A 1078 -2.72 -33.86 5.75
CA SER A 1078 -1.57 -33.13 6.29
C SER A 1078 -0.30 -33.99 6.39
N GLY A 1079 0.87 -33.36 6.46
CA GLY A 1079 2.17 -34.01 6.61
C GLY A 1079 3.14 -33.69 5.48
N LYS A 1080 4.27 -34.38 5.48
CA LYS A 1080 5.33 -34.26 4.47
C LYS A 1080 5.34 -35.47 3.54
N TYR A 1081 5.47 -35.20 2.25
CA TYR A 1081 5.46 -36.22 1.19
C TYR A 1081 6.58 -35.94 0.20
N HIS A 1082 7.18 -37.01 -0.33
CA HIS A 1082 8.18 -36.97 -1.38
C HIS A 1082 7.71 -37.87 -2.53
N PHE A 1083 7.34 -37.29 -3.65
CA PHE A 1083 6.87 -38.01 -4.83
C PHE A 1083 7.93 -38.06 -5.92
N GLU A 1084 7.97 -39.18 -6.64
CA GLU A 1084 8.78 -39.37 -7.84
C GLU A 1084 7.89 -39.90 -8.98
N SER A 1085 8.06 -39.41 -10.20
CA SER A 1085 7.41 -39.93 -11.41
C SER A 1085 8.30 -39.82 -12.64
N ILE A 1086 7.90 -40.46 -13.75
CA ILE A 1086 8.57 -40.40 -15.06
C ILE A 1086 7.68 -39.60 -16.03
N LEU A 1087 8.27 -38.65 -16.77
CA LEU A 1087 7.57 -37.73 -17.69
C LEU A 1087 7.20 -38.35 -19.05
#